data_AF-A0A5A7QHF2-F1
#
_entry.id   AF-A0A5A7QHF2-F1
#
_cell.length_a   1.000
_cell.length_b   1.000
_cell.length_c   1.000
_cell.angle_alpha   90.00
_cell.angle_beta   90.00
_cell.angle_gamma   90.00
#
_symmetry.space_group_name_H-M   'P 1'
#
loop_
_entity.id
_entity.type
_entity.pdbx_description
1 polymer ?
#
loop_
_entity_poly.entity_id
_entity_poly.type
_entity_poly.pdbx_seq_one_letter_code
_entity_poly.pdbx_strand_id
1 'polypeptide(L)'
;MSSRADFYSILVPVHRASSSRVKFNYVGRQFTSICSSHQPVFTSLQPNQMCTQKVFLAVIFRNPSNDDEIVLIKQNPPHKFNDPEYDSYQDSQLWDLPSAELSRIDNPPSSCRVQIEAEGNSLPDFLSQFDLDSAVDQVLEQAVLEKPINIKWSFSKVVEEPEFGPGDPVKTVYIVGKLECHDGNLEDCCKWMSIKECSCLLTEVNSSNDRIGPLVALGLLNDSMQCANLQLPPTLRSQEYPPGVKIIPMRSRTAKPFHTTNLVVFSPGTSYDGLCGNNFVARADALIIDPGCSSSMHKELEEIIKRLPQKLVVFVTHHHHDHVDGLSIVQKCNPDAALVAHENTFNRISKDDWSLGYIPVLGSEEICVGGQRLRLISAPGHTDGHLALLHVTTNSLIVGDHCVGQGSALLDITSGGNMSDYFRTTYKFIELSPHVLIPMHGRVNLWPKHMLCGYLKNRRSRESTISKAIENGAKTLFDIVSYTYADVDRSLWIPAASNVRLHVDHLADQNKLPKEFSTQRFLSSCKLNFFLRWVWEYVRCKISKKHNLLQIVTVASYGVVAASAFGVLYFCKPICNLSLSSLNAFPPLFLTLPPSPHHACTQQYNDYSSNVTQSFKKWIFPSHLWHSMSDEELMWRASMTPRVTDYPFNRTPKVAFMFLTRERLPLAPLWEMFFKGHEGRFTIYLHTLPQYDNEPDESSVFYKRRIPSKLVQWGKSTMIDAERRLLANALLDFTNERFVLLSETCIPLFNLSTIYNYLINSDQSFLSTFDDPRRMGRGRYNKRMGPTIKLSDWRKGSQWFEANRELALTIVSDVTYYSVFRNHCMPPCYMDEHYLPTLVTKICPNLTSTRTITWTDWSGGGSHPRMFRRGDVTQGFLESIRNGSNCTYNGEMSTICHLFGRKFHPSTLQPLLKIAPKLFGLSP
;
A
#
# COMPACT_ATOMS: atom_id res chain seq x y z
N MET A 1 -47.67 -35.40 -36.60
CA MET A 1 -47.68 -36.64 -35.81
C MET A 1 -46.47 -36.58 -34.90
N SER A 2 -46.58 -36.16 -33.64
CA SER A 2 -47.17 -36.82 -32.45
C SER A 2 -45.98 -37.04 -31.49
N SER A 3 -45.85 -36.24 -30.41
CA SER A 3 -46.23 -36.58 -29.01
C SER A 3 -45.18 -37.44 -28.30
N ARG A 4 -44.84 -37.35 -27.00
CA ARG A 4 -45.30 -36.69 -25.75
C ARG A 4 -44.19 -37.03 -24.71
N ALA A 5 -43.73 -36.14 -23.84
CA ALA A 5 -44.21 -35.86 -22.47
C ALA A 5 -44.21 -37.05 -21.48
N ASP A 6 -43.48 -36.91 -20.36
CA ASP A 6 -43.95 -36.98 -18.94
C ASP A 6 -42.72 -37.09 -17.99
N PHE A 7 -42.42 -36.12 -17.12
CA PHE A 7 -42.98 -35.78 -15.79
C PHE A 7 -42.83 -36.88 -14.71
N TYR A 8 -42.07 -36.58 -13.65
CA TYR A 8 -42.46 -36.88 -12.27
C TYR A 8 -41.95 -35.81 -11.30
N SER A 9 -42.92 -35.23 -10.61
CA SER A 9 -42.86 -34.29 -9.49
C SER A 9 -43.10 -35.04 -8.19
N ILE A 10 -42.43 -34.66 -7.09
CA ILE A 10 -42.97 -34.85 -5.72
C ILE A 10 -42.73 -33.57 -4.91
N LEU A 11 -43.82 -33.05 -4.35
CA LEU A 11 -43.97 -31.85 -3.52
C LEU A 11 -44.09 -32.25 -2.03
N VAL A 12 -43.43 -31.47 -1.14
CA VAL A 12 -43.95 -30.87 0.14
C VAL A 12 -44.10 -31.84 1.34
N PRO A 13 -43.74 -31.49 2.62
CA PRO A 13 -44.23 -30.28 3.28
C PRO A 13 -43.33 -29.47 4.23
N VAL A 14 -43.78 -28.22 4.40
CA VAL A 14 -43.51 -27.27 5.48
C VAL A 14 -43.98 -27.85 6.82
N HIS A 15 -43.13 -27.82 7.84
CA HIS A 15 -43.55 -27.88 9.25
C HIS A 15 -42.81 -26.83 10.10
N ARG A 16 -43.61 -26.11 10.88
CA ARG A 16 -43.27 -25.21 12.01
C ARG A 16 -42.79 -26.01 13.23
N ALA A 17 -42.17 -25.27 14.16
CA ALA A 17 -41.80 -25.61 15.56
C ALA A 17 -40.40 -26.23 15.72
N SER A 18 -39.59 -25.96 16.74
CA SER A 18 -39.73 -25.21 18.00
C SER A 18 -38.34 -24.90 18.54
N SER A 19 -38.26 -23.86 19.36
CA SER A 19 -37.13 -23.52 20.22
C SER A 19 -36.49 -24.74 20.92
N SER A 20 -35.18 -24.90 20.79
CA SER A 20 -34.37 -25.55 21.80
C SER A 20 -33.13 -24.68 22.07
N ARG A 21 -33.08 -24.19 23.32
CA ARG A 21 -31.93 -23.50 23.89
C ARG A 21 -30.77 -24.48 23.95
N VAL A 22 -29.67 -24.16 23.29
CA VAL A 22 -28.36 -24.71 23.63
C VAL A 22 -27.45 -23.53 23.97
N LYS A 23 -27.17 -23.39 25.27
CA LYS A 23 -26.18 -22.45 25.80
C LYS A 23 -24.79 -22.93 25.37
N PHE A 24 -24.01 -22.05 24.73
CA PHE A 24 -22.55 -22.17 24.70
C PHE A 24 -21.93 -20.82 25.06
N ASN A 25 -21.08 -20.87 26.06
CA ASN A 25 -20.41 -19.74 26.71
C ASN A 25 -19.44 -19.06 25.74
N TYR A 26 -19.51 -17.72 25.66
CA TYR A 26 -18.61 -16.87 24.88
C TYR A 26 -17.59 -16.22 25.83
N VAL A 27 -16.32 -16.60 25.70
CA VAL A 27 -15.17 -15.90 26.28
C VAL A 27 -14.26 -15.48 25.12
N GLY A 28 -14.05 -14.17 24.96
CA GLY A 28 -13.30 -13.56 23.85
C GLY A 28 -13.78 -12.14 23.56
N ARG A 29 -13.38 -11.17 24.38
CA ARG A 29 -13.62 -9.71 24.23
C ARG A 29 -12.28 -9.02 24.53
N GLN A 30 -11.84 -7.90 23.95
CA GLN A 30 -12.39 -6.99 22.93
C GLN A 30 -11.22 -6.12 22.43
N PHE A 31 -10.72 -6.36 21.22
CA PHE A 31 -10.11 -5.29 20.39
C PHE A 31 -10.63 -5.31 18.95
N THR A 32 -11.62 -6.15 18.63
CA THR A 32 -12.03 -6.36 17.23
C THR A 32 -13.47 -6.71 16.90
N SER A 33 -14.38 -6.73 17.88
CA SER A 33 -15.74 -7.17 17.60
C SER A 33 -16.63 -6.05 17.03
N ILE A 34 -16.33 -5.51 15.84
CA ILE A 34 -17.33 -4.82 14.96
C ILE A 34 -16.92 -4.94 13.47
N CYS A 35 -16.95 -6.14 12.90
CA CYS A 35 -17.04 -6.30 11.43
C CYS A 35 -17.85 -7.54 10.98
N SER A 36 -18.40 -8.33 11.90
CA SER A 36 -19.20 -9.51 11.57
C SER A 36 -20.63 -9.39 12.12
N SER A 37 -21.47 -8.63 11.44
CA SER A 37 -22.92 -8.90 11.46
C SER A 37 -23.50 -8.66 10.07
N HIS A 38 -24.13 -9.70 9.54
CA HIS A 38 -25.00 -9.59 8.38
C HIS A 38 -26.13 -8.60 8.68
N GLN A 39 -26.49 -7.80 7.67
CA GLN A 39 -27.57 -6.81 7.59
C GLN A 39 -27.21 -5.37 8.02
N PRO A 40 -27.65 -4.34 7.25
CA PRO A 40 -27.58 -2.96 7.68
C PRO A 40 -28.68 -2.71 8.72
N VAL A 41 -28.39 -3.00 9.99
CA VAL A 41 -29.33 -2.71 11.08
C VAL A 41 -29.20 -1.23 11.46
N PHE A 42 -29.94 -0.36 10.78
CA PHE A 42 -30.34 0.93 11.34
C PHE A 42 -31.55 0.69 12.25
N THR A 43 -31.32 0.17 13.47
CA THR A 43 -32.34 0.22 14.52
C THR A 43 -32.36 1.62 15.10
N SER A 44 -33.54 2.24 15.07
CA SER A 44 -33.84 3.48 15.80
C SER A 44 -33.39 3.36 17.25
N LEU A 45 -32.50 4.24 17.69
CA LEU A 45 -32.16 4.42 19.11
C LEU A 45 -33.46 4.69 19.88
N GLN A 46 -33.84 3.77 20.76
CA GLN A 46 -34.81 4.07 21.81
C GLN A 46 -34.13 5.03 22.81
N PRO A 47 -34.76 6.15 23.17
CA PRO A 47 -34.23 7.04 24.20
C PRO A 47 -34.63 6.48 25.56
N ASN A 48 -33.65 5.96 26.32
CA ASN A 48 -33.61 5.77 27.79
C ASN A 48 -32.93 4.46 28.21
N GLN A 49 -31.66 4.29 27.86
CA GLN A 49 -30.77 3.42 28.64
C GLN A 49 -29.69 4.33 29.23
N MET A 50 -29.70 4.52 30.55
CA MET A 50 -28.65 5.27 31.24
C MET A 50 -27.30 4.64 30.91
N CYS A 51 -26.43 5.42 30.25
CA CYS A 51 -25.09 5.01 29.80
C CYS A 51 -24.24 4.53 30.98
N THR A 52 -23.79 3.28 30.96
CA THR A 52 -22.82 2.77 31.93
C THR A 52 -21.46 2.65 31.25
N GLN A 53 -20.52 3.52 31.62
CA GLN A 53 -19.12 3.45 31.21
C GLN A 53 -18.57 2.04 31.46
N LYS A 54 -17.93 1.42 30.47
CA LYS A 54 -17.33 0.10 30.60
C LYS A 54 -16.02 0.17 31.39
N VAL A 55 -15.84 -0.77 32.32
CA VAL A 55 -14.63 -0.90 33.13
C VAL A 55 -14.04 -2.28 32.93
N PHE A 56 -12.73 -2.37 32.74
CA PHE A 56 -11.97 -3.62 32.58
C PHE A 56 -10.93 -3.75 33.67
N LEU A 57 -10.62 -4.99 34.04
CA LEU A 57 -9.48 -5.36 34.85
C LEU A 57 -8.42 -5.99 33.94
N ALA A 58 -7.22 -5.44 33.92
CA ALA A 58 -6.05 -6.02 33.26
C ALA A 58 -5.03 -6.45 34.32
N VAL A 59 -4.47 -7.65 34.16
CA VAL A 59 -3.62 -8.24 35.19
C VAL A 59 -2.20 -8.45 34.68
N ILE A 60 -1.23 -8.01 35.46
CA ILE A 60 0.20 -8.23 35.24
C ILE A 60 0.65 -9.35 36.18
N PHE A 61 0.73 -10.58 35.67
CA PHE A 61 1.31 -11.69 36.41
C PHE A 61 2.83 -11.64 36.28
N ARG A 62 3.55 -11.49 37.39
CA ARG A 62 5.03 -11.51 37.40
C ARG A 62 5.57 -12.89 37.74
N ASN A 63 6.66 -13.28 37.08
CA ASN A 63 7.32 -14.55 37.37
C ASN A 63 7.99 -14.47 38.77
N PRO A 64 7.72 -15.43 39.67
CA PRO A 64 8.33 -15.46 41.02
C PRO A 64 9.86 -15.52 40.99
N SER A 65 10.45 -16.10 39.95
CA SER A 65 11.90 -16.29 39.80
C SER A 65 12.57 -15.15 39.01
N ASN A 66 11.79 -14.35 38.27
CA ASN A 66 12.28 -13.26 37.43
C ASN A 66 11.21 -12.16 37.32
N ASP A 67 11.29 -11.12 38.16
CA ASP A 67 10.29 -10.06 38.20
C ASP A 67 10.17 -9.25 36.87
N ASP A 68 11.10 -9.42 35.91
CA ASP A 68 11.07 -8.82 34.57
C ASP A 68 10.20 -9.60 33.56
N GLU A 69 9.79 -10.82 33.87
CA GLU A 69 8.92 -11.64 33.03
C GLU A 69 7.46 -11.54 33.42
N ILE A 70 6.61 -11.41 32.40
CA ILE A 70 5.16 -11.30 32.52
C ILE A 70 4.44 -12.36 31.68
N VAL A 71 3.25 -12.76 32.13
CA VAL A 71 2.37 -13.63 31.34
C VAL A 71 1.63 -12.81 30.31
N LEU A 72 1.76 -13.19 29.04
CA LEU A 72 0.93 -12.69 27.94
C LEU A 72 0.03 -13.80 27.40
N ILE A 73 -1.18 -13.42 27.00
CA ILE A 73 -2.14 -14.33 26.38
C ILE A 73 -2.32 -13.99 24.89
N LYS A 74 -2.47 -15.04 24.09
CA LYS A 74 -2.73 -14.92 22.67
C LYS A 74 -4.16 -14.42 22.44
N GLN A 75 -4.28 -13.28 21.77
CA GLN A 75 -5.57 -12.69 21.45
C GLN A 75 -6.24 -13.43 20.30
N ASN A 76 -7.54 -13.70 20.45
CA ASN A 76 -8.32 -14.33 19.40
C ASN A 76 -8.52 -13.37 18.21
N PRO A 77 -8.23 -13.81 16.99
CA PRO A 77 -8.53 -13.02 15.81
C PRO A 77 -10.06 -12.88 15.64
N PRO A 78 -10.51 -11.90 14.85
CA PRO A 78 -11.93 -11.71 14.59
C PRO A 78 -12.52 -12.90 13.83
N HIS A 79 -13.85 -13.03 13.86
CA HIS A 79 -14.53 -14.10 13.12
C HIS A 79 -14.22 -14.03 11.62
N LYS A 80 -13.92 -15.20 11.04
CA LYS A 80 -13.70 -15.35 9.61
C LYS A 80 -14.91 -14.90 8.79
N PHE A 81 -14.63 -14.46 7.56
CA PHE A 81 -15.66 -14.01 6.65
C PHE A 81 -16.41 -15.17 5.98
N ASN A 82 -15.91 -16.40 6.07
CA ASN A 82 -16.37 -17.55 5.28
C ASN A 82 -16.23 -17.27 3.77
N ASP A 83 -15.14 -16.61 3.40
CA ASP A 83 -14.80 -16.26 2.03
C ASP A 83 -13.33 -16.64 1.80
N PRO A 84 -13.03 -17.63 0.95
CA PRO A 84 -11.66 -18.13 0.78
C PRO A 84 -10.65 -17.07 0.34
N GLU A 85 -11.07 -16.05 -0.44
CA GLU A 85 -10.18 -14.95 -0.86
C GLU A 85 -9.80 -14.13 0.38
N TYR A 86 -10.79 -13.67 1.14
CA TYR A 86 -10.54 -12.77 2.28
C TYR A 86 -9.95 -13.48 3.49
N ASP A 87 -10.34 -14.74 3.75
CA ASP A 87 -9.81 -15.53 4.86
C ASP A 87 -8.36 -16.02 4.61
N SER A 88 -7.85 -15.87 3.38
CA SER A 88 -6.44 -16.11 3.06
C SER A 88 -5.51 -15.01 3.61
N TYR A 89 -6.02 -13.79 3.82
CA TYR A 89 -5.25 -12.69 4.38
C TYR A 89 -5.28 -12.74 5.91
N GLN A 90 -4.21 -13.29 6.49
CA GLN A 90 -4.10 -13.44 7.94
C GLN A 90 -3.18 -12.39 8.56
N ASP A 91 -3.66 -11.79 9.63
CA ASP A 91 -2.87 -10.91 10.51
C ASP A 91 -1.94 -11.75 11.41
N SER A 92 -0.78 -11.19 11.75
CA SER A 92 0.16 -11.82 12.67
C SER A 92 -0.45 -11.97 14.07
N GLN A 93 0.05 -12.95 14.84
CA GLN A 93 -0.45 -13.22 16.18
C GLN A 93 -0.29 -11.98 17.07
N LEU A 94 -1.32 -11.71 17.88
CA LEU A 94 -1.33 -10.59 18.82
C LEU A 94 -1.31 -11.16 20.24
N TRP A 95 -0.38 -10.68 21.05
CA TRP A 95 -0.21 -11.05 22.45
C TRP A 95 -0.45 -9.83 23.32
N ASP A 96 -1.24 -9.97 24.38
CA ASP A 96 -1.55 -8.86 25.29
C ASP A 96 -1.75 -9.35 26.72
N LEU A 97 -1.90 -8.43 27.67
CA LEU A 97 -2.22 -8.78 29.05
C LEU A 97 -3.60 -9.47 29.15
N PRO A 98 -3.75 -10.48 30.03
CA PRO A 98 -5.06 -11.04 30.30
C PRO A 98 -5.96 -9.98 30.95
N SER A 99 -7.22 -9.95 30.51
CA SER A 99 -8.18 -8.94 30.97
C SER A 99 -9.62 -9.44 30.97
N ALA A 100 -10.46 -8.83 31.80
CA ALA A 100 -11.88 -9.13 31.90
C ALA A 100 -12.71 -7.86 32.14
N GLU A 101 -13.95 -7.84 31.65
CA GLU A 101 -14.90 -6.75 31.89
C GLU A 101 -15.46 -6.86 33.31
N LEU A 102 -15.39 -5.77 34.07
CA LEU A 102 -15.89 -5.70 35.44
C LEU A 102 -17.41 -5.55 35.42
N SER A 103 -18.10 -6.52 36.00
CA SER A 103 -19.56 -6.50 36.14
C SER A 103 -19.96 -5.71 37.38
N ARG A 104 -21.01 -4.87 37.27
CA ARG A 104 -21.54 -4.12 38.42
C ARG A 104 -22.24 -5.07 39.40
N ILE A 105 -22.08 -4.79 40.70
CA ILE A 105 -22.78 -5.51 41.77
C ILE A 105 -23.77 -4.56 42.45
N ASP A 106 -25.01 -5.00 42.63
CA ASP A 106 -26.05 -4.24 43.34
C ASP A 106 -25.94 -4.36 44.88
N ASN A 107 -25.37 -5.47 45.39
CA ASN A 107 -25.09 -5.71 46.81
C ASN A 107 -23.65 -6.22 47.02
N PRO A 108 -22.72 -5.45 47.61
CA PRO A 108 -21.34 -5.89 47.79
C PRO A 108 -21.26 -7.14 48.68
N PRO A 109 -20.44 -8.15 48.33
CA PRO A 109 -20.30 -9.37 49.11
C PRO A 109 -19.73 -9.07 50.51
N SER A 110 -20.15 -9.85 51.52
CA SER A 110 -19.77 -9.68 52.93
C SER A 110 -18.28 -9.89 53.23
N SER A 111 -17.54 -10.52 52.31
CA SER A 111 -16.08 -10.63 52.32
C SER A 111 -15.56 -10.76 50.89
N CYS A 112 -14.59 -9.92 50.49
CA CYS A 112 -13.90 -10.04 49.21
C CYS A 112 -12.68 -10.95 49.37
N ARG A 113 -12.52 -11.95 48.48
CA ARG A 113 -11.37 -12.87 48.52
C ARG A 113 -10.11 -12.16 48.01
N VAL A 114 -10.24 -11.34 46.97
CA VAL A 114 -9.14 -10.57 46.41
C VAL A 114 -8.92 -9.30 47.25
N GLN A 115 -7.92 -9.33 48.13
CA GLN A 115 -7.44 -8.14 48.83
C GLN A 115 -6.32 -7.50 48.01
N ILE A 116 -6.58 -6.31 47.48
CA ILE A 116 -5.62 -5.54 46.68
C ILE A 116 -4.87 -4.60 47.61
N GLU A 117 -3.57 -4.85 47.79
CA GLU A 117 -2.68 -3.96 48.52
C GLU A 117 -2.41 -2.68 47.70
N ALA A 118 -2.45 -1.55 48.38
CA ALA A 118 -2.26 -0.22 47.80
C ALA A 118 -0.96 0.36 48.37
N GLU A 119 0.18 0.12 47.70
CA GLU A 119 1.44 0.79 48.05
C GLU A 119 1.36 2.25 47.59
N GLY A 120 1.00 3.17 48.51
CA GLY A 120 1.08 4.62 48.31
C GLY A 120 -0.09 5.30 47.58
N ASN A 121 -0.89 4.57 46.78
CA ASN A 121 -2.09 5.11 46.10
C ASN A 121 -3.36 4.43 46.64
N SER A 122 -4.33 5.20 47.16
CA SER A 122 -5.62 4.64 47.61
C SER A 122 -6.34 3.91 46.47
N LEU A 123 -6.88 2.72 46.76
CA LEU A 123 -7.73 1.99 45.82
C LEU A 123 -8.89 2.89 45.36
N PRO A 124 -9.18 3.00 44.06
CA PRO A 124 -10.27 3.85 43.60
C PRO A 124 -11.63 3.44 44.20
N ASP A 125 -12.31 4.39 44.87
CA ASP A 125 -13.59 4.16 45.57
C ASP A 125 -14.65 3.48 44.70
N PHE A 126 -14.64 3.76 43.38
CA PHE A 126 -15.60 3.21 42.44
C PHE A 126 -15.48 1.68 42.26
N LEU A 127 -14.33 1.08 42.57
CA LEU A 127 -14.13 -0.37 42.42
C LEU A 127 -14.99 -1.20 43.36
N SER A 128 -15.41 -0.62 44.49
CA SER A 128 -16.38 -1.24 45.42
C SER A 128 -17.73 -1.58 44.77
N GLN A 129 -18.05 -0.99 43.61
CA GLN A 129 -19.28 -1.21 42.86
C GLN A 129 -19.20 -2.39 41.88
N PHE A 130 -18.06 -3.09 41.80
CA PHE A 130 -17.78 -4.09 40.77
C PHE A 130 -17.34 -5.45 41.34
N ASP A 131 -17.62 -6.51 40.59
CA ASP A 131 -17.24 -7.89 40.90
C ASP A 131 -15.80 -8.19 40.51
N LEU A 132 -14.88 -7.85 41.42
CA LEU A 132 -13.45 -8.12 41.26
C LEU A 132 -13.14 -9.62 41.27
N ASP A 133 -13.83 -10.40 42.10
CA ASP A 133 -13.56 -11.84 42.26
C ASP A 133 -13.86 -12.60 40.97
N SER A 134 -15.01 -12.34 40.34
CA SER A 134 -15.38 -12.93 39.05
C SER A 134 -14.47 -12.51 37.90
N ALA A 135 -14.04 -11.24 37.88
CA ALA A 135 -13.10 -10.75 36.86
C ALA A 135 -11.72 -11.39 37.02
N VAL A 136 -11.23 -11.56 38.24
CA VAL A 136 -9.96 -12.25 38.52
C VAL A 136 -10.04 -13.72 38.13
N ASP A 137 -11.13 -14.43 38.46
CA ASP A 137 -11.33 -15.82 38.06
C ASP A 137 -11.29 -15.97 36.53
N GLN A 138 -11.94 -15.08 35.78
CA GLN A 138 -11.89 -15.08 34.31
C GLN A 138 -10.47 -14.82 33.76
N VAL A 139 -9.69 -13.97 34.41
CA VAL A 139 -8.31 -13.70 34.01
C VAL A 139 -7.40 -14.89 34.31
N LEU A 140 -7.57 -15.55 35.45
CA LEU A 140 -6.83 -16.76 35.80
C LEU A 140 -7.14 -17.91 34.83
N GLU A 141 -8.41 -18.08 34.44
CA GLU A 141 -8.81 -19.05 33.41
C GLU A 141 -8.15 -18.77 32.06
N GLN A 142 -8.03 -17.50 31.66
CA GLN A 142 -7.35 -17.12 30.41
C GLN A 142 -5.84 -17.39 30.45
N ALA A 143 -5.21 -17.20 31.61
CA ALA A 143 -3.78 -17.41 31.78
C ALA A 143 -3.40 -18.89 31.94
N VAL A 144 -4.39 -19.79 32.04
CA VAL A 144 -4.22 -21.23 32.31
C VAL A 144 -3.41 -21.46 33.60
N LEU A 145 -3.59 -20.59 34.59
CA LEU A 145 -3.00 -20.75 35.91
C LEU A 145 -4.01 -21.50 36.77
N GLU A 146 -3.68 -22.73 37.20
CA GLU A 146 -4.48 -23.45 38.20
C GLU A 146 -4.65 -22.55 39.42
N LYS A 147 -5.90 -22.37 39.92
CA LYS A 147 -6.26 -21.40 40.97
C LYS A 147 -5.20 -21.35 42.08
N PRO A 148 -4.23 -20.41 42.04
CA PRO A 148 -3.09 -20.50 42.93
C PRO A 148 -3.59 -20.17 44.33
N ILE A 149 -3.23 -21.02 45.30
CA ILE A 149 -3.80 -20.97 46.64
C ILE A 149 -3.44 -19.66 47.37
N ASN A 150 -2.38 -18.95 46.92
CA ASN A 150 -1.98 -17.62 47.42
C ASN A 150 -1.39 -16.75 46.28
N ILE A 151 -2.13 -15.74 45.80
CA ILE A 151 -1.57 -14.64 44.97
C ILE A 151 -1.65 -13.36 45.78
N LYS A 152 -0.54 -12.63 45.88
CA LYS A 152 -0.55 -11.27 46.42
C LYS A 152 -0.91 -10.30 45.31
N TRP A 153 -1.99 -9.55 45.51
CA TRP A 153 -2.51 -8.58 44.56
C TRP A 153 -2.12 -7.18 45.00
N SER A 154 -1.59 -6.38 44.07
CA SER A 154 -1.33 -4.96 44.31
C SER A 154 -1.92 -4.09 43.21
N PHE A 155 -2.41 -2.91 43.59
CA PHE A 155 -2.92 -1.94 42.64
C PHE A 155 -1.77 -1.25 41.90
N SER A 156 -1.87 -1.15 40.58
CA SER A 156 -0.88 -0.45 39.76
C SER A 156 -1.38 0.94 39.36
N LYS A 157 -2.39 1.02 38.49
CA LYS A 157 -2.94 2.28 37.98
C LYS A 157 -4.30 2.11 37.32
N VAL A 158 -4.98 3.22 37.05
CA VAL A 158 -6.17 3.27 36.20
C VAL A 158 -5.83 4.08 34.95
N VAL A 159 -6.11 3.51 33.78
CA VAL A 159 -6.00 4.18 32.49
C VAL A 159 -7.40 4.29 31.89
N GLU A 160 -7.82 5.50 31.56
CA GLU A 160 -9.10 5.72 30.91
C GLU A 160 -8.86 6.28 29.50
N GLU A 161 -9.47 5.60 28.55
CA GLU A 161 -9.33 5.82 27.12
C GLU A 161 -9.85 7.22 26.73
N PRO A 162 -9.29 7.83 25.68
CA PRO A 162 -9.89 8.99 25.03
C PRO A 162 -11.27 8.72 24.40
N GLU A 163 -12.03 9.79 24.17
CA GLU A 163 -13.34 9.73 23.50
C GLU A 163 -13.19 9.61 21.96
N PHE A 164 -12.76 8.44 21.50
CA PHE A 164 -12.64 8.13 20.07
C PHE A 164 -13.99 8.07 19.34
N GLY A 165 -15.08 7.82 20.08
CA GLY A 165 -16.44 7.70 19.56
C GLY A 165 -16.67 6.51 18.61
N PRO A 166 -17.92 6.23 18.23
CA PRO A 166 -19.15 6.69 18.89
C PRO A 166 -19.47 5.96 20.20
N GLY A 167 -18.74 4.89 20.54
CA GLY A 167 -18.88 4.21 21.82
C GLY A 167 -18.23 4.97 22.98
N ASP A 168 -18.71 4.74 24.20
CA ASP A 168 -18.19 5.36 25.41
C ASP A 168 -16.70 5.02 25.62
N PRO A 169 -15.92 5.91 26.26
CA PRO A 169 -14.55 5.63 26.67
C PRO A 169 -14.46 4.43 27.62
N VAL A 170 -13.46 3.57 27.41
CA VAL A 170 -13.20 2.43 28.28
C VAL A 170 -12.25 2.81 29.41
N LYS A 171 -12.56 2.37 30.63
CA LYS A 171 -11.67 2.50 31.79
C LYS A 171 -11.03 1.15 32.09
N THR A 172 -9.70 1.11 32.23
CA THR A 172 -8.95 -0.12 32.52
C THR A 172 -8.18 0.03 33.82
N VAL A 173 -8.38 -0.91 34.72
CA VAL A 173 -7.74 -1.00 36.04
C VAL A 173 -6.63 -2.03 35.92
N TYR A 174 -5.41 -1.64 36.26
CA TYR A 174 -4.24 -2.52 36.25
C TYR A 174 -3.94 -2.98 37.67
N ILE A 175 -3.83 -4.30 37.85
CA ILE A 175 -3.35 -4.91 39.08
C ILE A 175 -2.16 -5.82 38.77
N VAL A 176 -1.27 -5.97 39.76
CA VAL A 176 -0.12 -6.88 39.68
C VAL A 176 -0.40 -8.07 40.58
N GLY A 177 -0.29 -9.28 40.02
CA GLY A 177 -0.34 -10.53 40.76
C GLY A 177 1.05 -11.14 40.86
N LYS A 178 1.58 -11.31 42.08
CA LYS A 178 2.85 -12.02 42.31
C LYS A 178 2.56 -13.45 42.75
N LEU A 179 2.96 -14.42 41.93
CA LEU A 179 2.81 -15.85 42.23
C LEU A 179 3.86 -16.28 43.26
N GLU A 180 3.53 -17.25 44.13
CA GLU A 180 4.46 -17.78 45.15
C GLU A 180 5.32 -18.95 44.64
N CYS A 181 4.89 -19.67 43.58
CA CYS A 181 5.61 -20.80 42.99
C CYS A 181 5.47 -20.81 41.45
N HIS A 182 6.47 -21.32 40.73
CA HIS A 182 6.45 -21.48 39.28
C HIS A 182 5.74 -22.79 38.91
N ASP A 183 4.49 -22.72 38.47
CA ASP A 183 3.76 -23.90 37.98
C ASP A 183 4.01 -24.11 36.48
N GLY A 184 4.71 -25.20 36.14
CA GLY A 184 4.64 -25.89 34.85
C GLY A 184 4.95 -25.13 33.55
N ASN A 185 4.98 -25.87 32.43
CA ASN A 185 5.02 -25.28 31.10
C ASN A 185 3.66 -24.65 30.78
N LEU A 186 3.64 -23.36 30.43
CA LEU A 186 2.44 -22.69 29.90
C LEU A 186 1.99 -23.35 28.58
N GLU A 187 0.68 -23.44 28.36
CA GLU A 187 0.09 -23.94 27.10
C GLU A 187 0.36 -23.00 25.92
N ASP A 188 0.20 -23.46 24.67
CA ASP A 188 0.41 -22.66 23.45
C ASP A 188 -0.37 -21.33 23.38
N CYS A 189 -1.38 -21.13 24.24
CA CYS A 189 -2.19 -19.90 24.32
C CYS A 189 -1.62 -18.83 25.26
N CYS A 190 -0.64 -19.15 26.11
CA CYS A 190 0.01 -18.21 27.02
C CYS A 190 1.54 -18.37 26.99
N LYS A 191 2.28 -17.30 27.24
CA LYS A 191 3.74 -17.37 27.36
C LYS A 191 4.30 -16.33 28.31
N TRP A 192 5.43 -16.68 28.92
CA TRP A 192 6.28 -15.73 29.60
C TRP A 192 7.03 -14.90 28.56
N MET A 193 7.06 -13.58 28.77
CA MET A 193 7.85 -12.67 27.96
C MET A 193 8.45 -11.60 28.86
N SER A 194 9.71 -11.26 28.63
CA SER A 194 10.34 -10.16 29.38
C SER A 194 9.80 -8.80 28.92
N ILE A 195 9.76 -7.83 29.83
CA ILE A 195 9.38 -6.43 29.49
C ILE A 195 10.27 -5.88 28.38
N LYS A 196 11.56 -6.26 28.35
CA LYS A 196 12.52 -5.88 27.31
C LYS A 196 12.15 -6.45 25.94
N GLU A 197 11.78 -7.73 25.86
CA GLU A 197 11.32 -8.34 24.61
C GLU A 197 10.03 -7.69 24.11
N CYS A 198 9.06 -7.42 25.00
CA CYS A 198 7.85 -6.67 24.67
C CYS A 198 8.19 -5.31 24.04
N SER A 199 9.14 -4.58 24.65
CA SER A 199 9.61 -3.30 24.15
C SER A 199 10.25 -3.42 22.76
N CYS A 200 11.15 -4.39 22.55
CA CYS A 200 11.77 -4.65 21.25
C CYS A 200 10.75 -5.00 20.16
N LEU A 201 9.73 -5.81 20.47
CA LEU A 201 8.67 -6.17 19.52
C LEU A 201 7.76 -4.99 19.16
N LEU A 202 7.70 -3.94 19.97
CA LEU A 202 6.97 -2.71 19.68
C LEU A 202 7.81 -1.67 18.92
N THR A 203 9.13 -1.68 19.08
CA THR A 203 10.04 -0.69 18.46
C THR A 203 10.72 -1.17 17.19
N GLU A 204 11.04 -2.45 17.05
CA GLU A 204 11.74 -3.01 15.88
C GLU A 204 10.84 -4.02 15.16
N VAL A 205 9.80 -3.50 14.53
CA VAL A 205 8.71 -4.30 13.99
C VAL A 205 9.07 -4.89 12.62
N ASN A 206 9.05 -6.22 12.52
CA ASN A 206 9.14 -6.95 11.25
C ASN A 206 7.80 -7.56 10.85
N SER A 207 7.53 -7.62 9.54
CA SER A 207 6.25 -8.09 8.97
C SER A 207 5.79 -9.51 9.40
N SER A 208 6.71 -10.36 9.86
CA SER A 208 6.46 -11.75 10.26
C SER A 208 6.48 -12.00 11.78
N ASN A 209 6.66 -10.95 12.60
CA ASN A 209 6.80 -11.10 14.04
C ASN A 209 5.46 -11.20 14.75
N ASP A 210 5.49 -11.76 15.96
CA ASP A 210 4.44 -11.59 16.95
C ASP A 210 4.25 -10.10 17.27
N ARG A 211 3.00 -9.71 17.51
CA ARG A 211 2.61 -8.34 17.83
C ARG A 211 2.23 -8.22 19.29
N ILE A 212 2.53 -7.08 19.89
CA ILE A 212 2.19 -6.78 21.28
C ILE A 212 1.02 -5.79 21.31
N GLY A 213 0.00 -6.11 22.11
CA GLY A 213 -1.21 -5.31 22.25
C GLY A 213 -1.04 -4.07 23.13
N PRO A 214 -2.07 -3.19 23.14
CA PRO A 214 -2.03 -1.92 23.83
C PRO A 214 -2.07 -2.03 25.36
N LEU A 215 -2.61 -3.11 25.96
CA LEU A 215 -2.61 -3.21 27.43
C LEU A 215 -1.19 -3.36 27.98
N VAL A 216 -0.33 -4.12 27.31
CA VAL A 216 1.11 -4.18 27.62
C VAL A 216 1.75 -2.79 27.49
N ALA A 217 1.53 -2.10 26.37
CA ALA A 217 2.13 -0.79 26.13
C ALA A 217 1.70 0.25 27.17
N LEU A 218 0.39 0.41 27.37
CA LEU A 218 -0.21 1.37 28.30
C LEU A 218 0.06 1.02 29.77
N GLY A 219 0.05 -0.28 30.11
CA GLY A 219 0.23 -0.79 31.46
C GLY A 219 1.68 -0.71 31.94
N LEU A 220 2.65 -1.04 31.09
CA LEU A 220 4.03 -1.31 31.53
C LEU A 220 5.07 -0.41 30.88
N LEU A 221 4.89 -0.04 29.62
CA LEU A 221 5.98 0.49 28.80
C LEU A 221 5.93 2.02 28.65
N ASN A 222 4.75 2.62 28.56
CA ASN A 222 4.62 4.06 28.29
C ASN A 222 5.30 4.96 29.34
N ASP A 223 5.43 4.51 30.59
CA ASP A 223 6.12 5.29 31.63
C ASP A 223 7.66 5.21 31.51
N SER A 224 8.19 4.22 30.77
CA SER A 224 9.62 3.97 30.57
C SER A 224 10.13 4.32 29.16
N MET A 225 9.25 4.32 28.16
CA MET A 225 9.58 4.61 26.77
C MET A 225 9.57 6.13 26.55
N GLN A 226 10.77 6.70 26.43
CA GLN A 226 11.04 8.13 26.27
C GLN A 226 10.43 8.71 24.97
N CYS A 227 9.14 9.03 24.97
CA CYS A 227 8.65 10.16 24.20
C CYS A 227 8.94 11.42 25.02
N ALA A 228 9.30 12.55 24.38
CA ALA A 228 9.29 13.81 25.10
C ALA A 228 7.89 13.95 25.71
N ASN A 229 7.81 14.16 27.03
CA ASN A 229 6.56 14.35 27.75
C ASN A 229 5.85 15.59 27.19
N LEU A 230 5.16 15.46 26.06
CA LEU A 230 4.21 16.45 25.58
C LEU A 230 3.07 16.40 26.58
N GLN A 231 3.19 17.24 27.61
CA GLN A 231 2.18 17.43 28.62
C GLN A 231 0.98 18.08 27.94
N LEU A 232 -0.08 17.30 27.77
CA LEU A 232 -1.32 17.80 27.20
C LEU A 232 -2.09 18.64 28.22
N PRO A 233 -2.95 19.56 27.77
CA PRO A 233 -3.89 20.24 28.67
C PRO A 233 -4.69 19.19 29.46
N PRO A 234 -4.99 19.40 30.76
CA PRO A 234 -5.70 18.41 31.59
C PRO A 234 -7.09 18.02 31.06
N THR A 235 -7.66 18.85 30.19
CA THR A 235 -8.96 18.64 29.54
C THR A 235 -8.89 17.64 28.39
N LEU A 236 -7.69 17.34 27.88
CA LEU A 236 -7.47 16.43 26.76
C LEU A 236 -6.90 15.10 27.24
N ARG A 237 -7.45 14.02 26.69
CA ARG A 237 -6.90 12.68 26.83
C ARG A 237 -6.31 12.24 25.51
N SER A 238 -5.22 11.48 25.60
CA SER A 238 -4.56 10.89 24.45
C SER A 238 -4.27 9.42 24.70
N GLN A 239 -4.13 8.68 23.61
CA GLN A 239 -3.58 7.34 23.62
C GLN A 239 -2.27 7.34 22.86
N GLU A 240 -1.22 6.78 23.45
CA GLU A 240 0.03 6.53 22.73
C GLU A 240 0.13 5.04 22.43
N TYR A 241 -0.13 4.67 21.18
CA TYR A 241 0.03 3.32 20.67
C TYR A 241 -0.01 3.31 19.13
N PRO A 242 1.01 2.73 18.45
CA PRO A 242 2.25 2.19 19.03
C PRO A 242 3.18 3.26 19.64
N PRO A 243 4.26 2.87 20.33
CA PRO A 243 5.17 3.83 20.98
C PRO A 243 5.66 4.91 20.02
N GLY A 244 5.67 6.16 20.48
CA GLY A 244 6.02 7.34 19.68
C GLY A 244 4.87 7.92 18.84
N VAL A 245 3.70 7.27 18.82
CA VAL A 245 2.51 7.73 18.07
C VAL A 245 1.41 8.14 19.04
N LYS A 246 1.31 9.43 19.33
CA LYS A 246 0.28 9.98 20.23
C LYS A 246 -0.95 10.38 19.45
N ILE A 247 -2.11 9.89 19.87
CA ILE A 247 -3.40 10.09 19.20
C ILE A 247 -4.34 10.84 20.13
N ILE A 248 -4.87 11.96 19.67
CA ILE A 248 -5.68 12.90 20.44
C ILE A 248 -7.01 13.12 19.70
N PRO A 249 -8.13 12.57 20.17
CA PRO A 249 -9.44 12.83 19.57
C PRO A 249 -9.86 14.28 19.83
N MET A 250 -9.82 15.11 18.79
CA MET A 250 -10.21 16.50 18.82
C MET A 250 -11.66 16.62 18.36
N ARG A 251 -12.52 17.30 19.14
CA ARG A 251 -13.88 17.59 18.66
C ARG A 251 -13.82 18.35 17.34
N SER A 252 -14.59 17.92 16.35
CA SER A 252 -14.49 18.41 14.98
C SER A 252 -15.86 18.46 14.30
N ARG A 253 -15.90 19.02 13.09
CA ARG A 253 -17.12 19.09 12.25
C ARG A 253 -17.31 17.82 11.40
N THR A 254 -17.05 16.66 11.99
CA THR A 254 -17.15 15.38 11.30
C THR A 254 -18.60 14.88 11.17
N ALA A 255 -18.80 13.88 10.31
CA ALA A 255 -20.09 13.24 10.11
C ALA A 255 -20.42 12.25 11.24
N LYS A 256 -21.71 12.18 11.61
CA LYS A 256 -22.20 11.18 12.55
C LYS A 256 -21.93 9.76 12.04
N PRO A 257 -21.62 8.80 12.92
CA PRO A 257 -21.80 8.87 14.38
C PRO A 257 -20.59 9.43 15.15
N PHE A 258 -19.51 9.82 14.48
CA PHE A 258 -18.35 10.40 15.15
C PHE A 258 -18.60 11.85 15.56
N HIS A 259 -17.85 12.29 16.57
CA HIS A 259 -17.85 13.67 17.07
C HIS A 259 -16.43 14.26 17.15
N THR A 260 -15.42 13.45 16.79
CA THR A 260 -14.01 13.76 16.91
C THR A 260 -13.25 13.32 15.66
N THR A 261 -12.18 14.06 15.34
CA THR A 261 -11.11 13.68 14.41
C THR A 261 -9.85 13.45 15.23
N ASN A 262 -9.12 12.38 14.97
CA ASN A 262 -7.88 12.04 15.64
C ASN A 262 -6.74 12.92 15.12
N LEU A 263 -6.30 13.87 15.93
CA LEU A 263 -5.01 14.54 15.75
C LEU A 263 -3.91 13.55 16.13
N VAL A 264 -3.02 13.22 15.18
CA VAL A 264 -1.85 12.37 15.46
C VAL A 264 -0.61 13.23 15.61
N VAL A 265 0.17 12.98 16.66
CA VAL A 265 1.36 13.75 17.02
C VAL A 265 2.56 12.82 17.17
N PHE A 266 3.64 13.16 16.47
CA PHE A 266 4.97 12.56 16.60
C PHE A 266 5.94 13.62 17.14
N SER A 267 6.54 13.36 18.30
CA SER A 267 7.49 14.29 18.94
C SER A 267 8.57 13.51 19.71
N PRO A 268 9.49 12.83 19.02
CA PRO A 268 10.58 12.09 19.66
C PRO A 268 11.46 13.01 20.51
N GLY A 269 11.80 12.60 21.73
CA GLY A 269 12.51 13.45 22.70
C GLY A 269 14.02 13.59 22.49
N THR A 270 14.59 12.92 21.49
CA THR A 270 16.02 13.00 21.13
C THR A 270 16.17 13.07 19.61
N SER A 271 16.85 14.10 19.11
CA SER A 271 17.23 14.22 17.71
C SER A 271 18.37 13.25 17.38
N TYR A 272 18.03 12.02 16.97
CA TYR A 272 19.01 11.09 16.42
C TYR A 272 19.41 11.55 15.01
N ASP A 273 20.44 12.37 14.92
CA ASP A 273 20.98 12.91 13.66
C ASP A 273 21.68 11.85 12.77
N GLY A 274 21.69 10.57 13.16
CA GLY A 274 22.50 9.53 12.51
C GLY A 274 21.80 8.59 11.52
N LEU A 275 20.45 8.54 11.47
CA LEU A 275 19.73 7.45 10.78
C LEU A 275 18.97 7.86 9.51
N CYS A 276 18.75 9.16 9.30
CA CYS A 276 18.02 9.66 8.15
C CYS A 276 18.99 10.01 7.00
N GLY A 277 19.05 9.16 5.97
CA GLY A 277 19.78 9.44 4.72
C GLY A 277 19.33 10.73 3.99
N ASN A 278 19.93 11.05 2.85
CA ASN A 278 19.76 12.37 2.24
C ASN A 278 18.42 12.61 1.51
N ASN A 279 17.59 11.59 1.27
CA ASN A 279 16.44 11.67 0.35
C ASN A 279 15.06 11.79 1.04
N PHE A 280 14.84 12.85 1.84
CA PHE A 280 13.53 13.17 2.44
C PHE A 280 13.01 14.51 1.92
N VAL A 281 11.71 14.59 1.63
CA VAL A 281 11.08 15.85 1.16
C VAL A 281 10.90 16.88 2.26
N ALA A 282 10.82 16.43 3.51
CA ALA A 282 10.82 17.29 4.67
C ALA A 282 11.60 16.63 5.82
N ARG A 283 12.24 17.48 6.63
CA ARG A 283 12.86 17.09 7.90
C ARG A 283 12.32 17.99 8.99
N ALA A 284 11.90 17.40 10.10
CA ALA A 284 11.38 18.12 11.25
C ALA A 284 11.74 17.42 12.56
N ASP A 285 11.53 18.11 13.67
CA ASP A 285 11.71 17.55 15.01
C ASP A 285 10.38 17.02 15.57
N ALA A 286 9.26 17.54 15.05
CA ALA A 286 7.93 17.03 15.32
C ALA A 286 7.03 17.04 14.06
N LEU A 287 5.98 16.24 14.12
CA LEU A 287 4.94 16.15 13.10
C LEU A 287 3.57 16.12 13.76
N ILE A 288 2.63 16.87 13.19
CA ILE A 288 1.19 16.73 13.44
C ILE A 288 0.46 16.33 12.17
N ILE A 289 -0.57 15.50 12.30
CA ILE A 289 -1.40 15.02 11.20
C ILE A 289 -2.85 15.42 11.44
N ASP A 290 -3.47 16.01 10.41
CA ASP A 290 -4.89 16.41 10.38
C ASP A 290 -5.32 17.24 11.62
N PRO A 291 -4.85 18.49 11.75
CA PRO A 291 -5.18 19.35 12.90
C PRO A 291 -6.62 19.88 12.91
N GLY A 292 -7.54 19.28 12.12
CA GLY A 292 -8.92 19.70 12.05
C GLY A 292 -9.65 19.55 13.38
N CYS A 293 -10.26 20.65 13.83
CA CYS A 293 -11.01 20.69 15.07
C CYS A 293 -12.05 21.81 15.02
N SER A 294 -13.07 21.74 15.89
CA SER A 294 -14.06 22.80 16.03
C SER A 294 -13.44 24.03 16.71
N SER A 295 -14.05 25.20 16.49
CA SER A 295 -13.60 26.46 17.10
C SER A 295 -13.48 26.42 18.63
N SER A 296 -14.29 25.58 19.28
CA SER A 296 -14.20 25.34 20.73
C SER A 296 -12.90 24.70 21.20
N MET A 297 -12.15 24.03 20.31
CA MET A 297 -10.91 23.31 20.60
C MET A 297 -9.65 24.09 20.18
N HIS A 298 -9.80 25.30 19.64
CA HIS A 298 -8.66 26.08 19.12
C HIS A 298 -7.64 26.43 20.20
N LYS A 299 -8.07 26.65 21.44
CA LYS A 299 -7.16 26.97 22.56
C LYS A 299 -6.30 25.77 22.91
N GLU A 300 -6.90 24.59 22.99
CA GLU A 300 -6.23 23.34 23.28
C GLU A 300 -5.24 22.99 22.16
N LEU A 301 -5.64 23.19 20.89
CA LEU A 301 -4.74 23.02 19.75
C LEU A 301 -3.55 23.99 19.81
N GLU A 302 -3.79 25.27 20.10
CA GLU A 302 -2.73 26.27 20.31
C GLU A 302 -1.76 25.87 21.44
N GLU A 303 -2.27 25.36 22.57
CA GLU A 303 -1.43 24.85 23.66
C GLU A 303 -0.58 23.65 23.26
N ILE A 304 -1.13 22.72 22.46
CA ILE A 304 -0.38 21.58 21.93
C ILE A 304 0.78 22.08 21.06
N ILE A 305 0.49 22.98 20.12
CA ILE A 305 1.48 23.46 19.14
C ILE A 305 2.60 24.23 19.82
N LYS A 306 2.28 25.06 20.83
CA LYS A 306 3.29 25.80 21.62
C LYS A 306 4.24 24.90 22.41
N ARG A 307 3.85 23.65 22.69
CA ARG A 307 4.68 22.66 23.41
C ARG A 307 5.46 21.75 22.46
N LEU A 308 5.24 21.86 21.15
CA LEU A 308 6.00 21.12 20.14
C LEU A 308 7.28 21.90 19.74
N PRO A 309 8.33 21.19 19.29
CA PRO A 309 9.49 21.80 18.65
C PRO A 309 9.10 22.77 17.52
N GLN A 310 9.86 23.87 17.39
CA GLN A 310 9.59 24.91 16.37
C GLN A 310 9.68 24.34 14.95
N LYS A 311 10.64 23.43 14.68
CA LYS A 311 10.78 22.77 13.39
C LYS A 311 9.70 21.69 13.24
N LEU A 312 8.52 22.12 12.82
CA LEU A 312 7.29 21.33 12.75
C LEU A 312 6.89 21.06 11.30
N VAL A 313 6.57 19.81 10.99
CA VAL A 313 5.82 19.46 9.79
C VAL A 313 4.35 19.27 10.15
N VAL A 314 3.47 19.77 9.29
CA VAL A 314 2.03 19.54 9.33
C VAL A 314 1.69 18.69 8.12
N PHE A 315 1.15 17.50 8.32
CA PHE A 315 0.71 16.64 7.22
C PHE A 315 -0.82 16.60 7.21
N VAL A 316 -1.42 16.76 6.03
CA VAL A 316 -2.87 16.60 5.85
C VAL A 316 -3.16 15.44 4.92
N THR A 317 -4.02 14.53 5.36
CA THR A 317 -4.41 13.35 4.57
C THR A 317 -5.26 13.76 3.37
N HIS A 318 -6.19 14.70 3.56
CA HIS A 318 -7.06 15.26 2.52
C HIS A 318 -7.70 16.58 2.97
N HIS A 319 -8.52 17.20 2.11
CA HIS A 319 -8.99 18.59 2.26
C HIS A 319 -10.31 18.76 3.02
N HIS A 320 -10.93 17.70 3.53
CA HIS A 320 -12.20 17.86 4.25
C HIS A 320 -12.02 18.67 5.52
N HIS A 321 -13.05 19.46 5.85
CA HIS A 321 -13.02 20.47 6.90
C HIS A 321 -12.53 19.94 8.25
N ASP A 322 -13.02 18.77 8.65
CA ASP A 322 -12.67 18.12 9.90
C ASP A 322 -11.22 17.63 9.99
N HIS A 323 -10.42 17.77 8.92
CA HIS A 323 -8.97 17.52 8.88
C HIS A 323 -8.15 18.81 8.77
N VAL A 324 -8.71 19.89 8.21
CA VAL A 324 -7.95 21.11 7.86
C VAL A 324 -8.35 22.35 8.64
N ASP A 325 -9.50 22.36 9.33
CA ASP A 325 -10.04 23.56 10.00
C ASP A 325 -9.09 24.18 11.04
N GLY A 326 -8.19 23.40 11.63
CA GLY A 326 -7.20 23.90 12.60
C GLY A 326 -5.90 24.42 11.99
N LEU A 327 -5.72 24.36 10.66
CA LEU A 327 -4.50 24.84 9.99
C LEU A 327 -4.23 26.32 10.26
N SER A 328 -5.27 27.14 10.34
CA SER A 328 -5.15 28.58 10.62
C SER A 328 -4.53 28.85 11.99
N ILE A 329 -4.86 28.00 12.97
CA ILE A 329 -4.30 28.05 14.32
C ILE A 329 -2.85 27.61 14.30
N VAL A 330 -2.52 26.56 13.54
CA VAL A 330 -1.13 26.11 13.37
C VAL A 330 -0.27 27.20 12.76
N GLN A 331 -0.70 27.80 11.65
CA GLN A 331 0.03 28.85 10.97
C GLN A 331 0.22 30.10 11.86
N LYS A 332 -0.80 30.45 12.65
CA LYS A 332 -0.72 31.57 13.59
C LYS A 332 0.27 31.31 14.73
N CYS A 333 0.30 30.10 15.27
CA CYS A 333 1.14 29.74 16.42
C CYS A 333 2.58 29.43 16.03
N ASN A 334 2.78 28.84 14.85
CA ASN A 334 4.08 28.47 14.31
C ASN A 334 4.12 28.82 12.81
N PRO A 335 4.52 30.06 12.46
CA PRO A 335 4.57 30.51 11.05
C PRO A 335 5.67 29.81 10.24
N ASP A 336 6.63 29.15 10.91
CA ASP A 336 7.71 28.38 10.28
C ASP A 336 7.31 26.92 9.98
N ALA A 337 6.11 26.49 10.41
CA ALA A 337 5.64 25.14 10.18
C ALA A 337 5.47 24.84 8.68
N ALA A 338 5.94 23.67 8.25
CA ALA A 338 5.88 23.24 6.86
C ALA A 338 4.66 22.34 6.61
N LEU A 339 3.70 22.82 5.83
CA LEU A 339 2.57 22.00 5.38
C LEU A 339 3.02 21.04 4.27
N VAL A 340 2.73 19.76 4.43
CA VAL A 340 2.96 18.69 3.44
C VAL A 340 1.59 18.14 3.03
N ALA A 341 1.27 18.24 1.74
CA ALA A 341 -0.03 17.86 1.22
C ALA A 341 0.04 17.44 -0.26
N HIS A 342 -0.91 16.62 -0.70
CA HIS A 342 -1.12 16.39 -2.13
C HIS A 342 -1.61 17.67 -2.83
N GLU A 343 -1.24 17.87 -4.09
CA GLU A 343 -1.62 19.07 -4.87
C GLU A 343 -3.15 19.27 -4.94
N ASN A 344 -3.91 18.22 -5.27
CA ASN A 344 -5.38 18.29 -5.31
C ASN A 344 -6.00 18.61 -3.93
N THR A 345 -5.36 18.17 -2.86
CA THR A 345 -5.78 18.47 -1.48
C THR A 345 -5.53 19.94 -1.18
N PHE A 346 -4.29 20.41 -1.39
CA PHE A 346 -3.92 21.79 -1.13
C PHE A 346 -4.76 22.79 -1.95
N ASN A 347 -5.03 22.49 -3.22
CA ASN A 347 -5.85 23.35 -4.09
C ASN A 347 -7.30 23.52 -3.62
N ARG A 348 -7.77 22.70 -2.67
CA ARG A 348 -9.10 22.77 -2.06
C ARG A 348 -9.09 23.28 -0.62
N ILE A 349 -7.93 23.54 -0.05
CA ILE A 349 -7.80 24.19 1.27
C ILE A 349 -8.03 25.69 1.08
N SER A 350 -8.80 26.31 1.97
CA SER A 350 -9.05 27.76 1.91
C SER A 350 -7.77 28.54 2.22
N LYS A 351 -7.58 29.69 1.57
CA LYS A 351 -6.51 30.63 1.93
C LYS A 351 -6.67 31.19 3.35
N ASP A 352 -7.88 31.16 3.90
CA ASP A 352 -8.14 31.54 5.28
C ASP A 352 -7.65 30.47 6.27
N ASP A 353 -7.56 29.21 5.83
CA ASP A 353 -7.05 28.09 6.63
C ASP A 353 -5.52 27.99 6.52
N TRP A 354 -4.96 28.15 5.32
CA TRP A 354 -3.52 28.19 5.10
C TRP A 354 -3.17 29.12 3.93
N SER A 355 -2.39 30.18 4.22
CA SER A 355 -1.99 31.19 3.23
C SER A 355 -0.51 31.12 2.84
N LEU A 356 0.29 30.33 3.55
CA LEU A 356 1.70 30.11 3.24
C LEU A 356 1.89 29.08 2.11
N GLY A 357 3.13 28.91 1.68
CA GLY A 357 3.50 27.81 0.78
C GLY A 357 3.32 26.43 1.43
N TYR A 358 3.49 25.39 0.62
CA TYR A 358 3.44 24.00 1.06
C TYR A 358 4.47 23.16 0.30
N ILE A 359 4.74 21.97 0.80
CA ILE A 359 5.59 20.96 0.16
C ILE A 359 4.67 20.00 -0.59
N PRO A 360 4.60 20.07 -1.94
CA PRO A 360 3.77 19.17 -2.73
C PRO A 360 4.35 17.76 -2.74
N VAL A 361 3.47 16.78 -2.60
CA VAL A 361 3.83 15.35 -2.56
C VAL A 361 2.84 14.52 -3.36
N LEU A 362 3.31 13.42 -3.96
CA LEU A 362 2.51 12.50 -4.76
C LEU A 362 2.12 11.22 -4.00
N GLY A 363 2.75 10.95 -2.86
CA GLY A 363 2.49 9.75 -2.05
C GLY A 363 3.42 8.59 -2.34
N SER A 364 4.68 8.90 -2.65
CA SER A 364 5.80 7.94 -2.73
C SER A 364 7.05 8.40 -1.98
N GLU A 365 7.01 9.63 -1.48
CA GLU A 365 8.10 10.31 -0.80
C GLU A 365 8.19 9.92 0.68
N GLU A 366 9.29 10.30 1.33
CA GLU A 366 9.48 10.10 2.76
C GLU A 366 9.75 11.44 3.46
N ILE A 367 9.28 11.55 4.70
CA ILE A 367 9.66 12.62 5.65
C ILE A 367 10.43 12.00 6.81
N CYS A 368 11.37 12.75 7.38
CA CYS A 368 12.10 12.35 8.58
C CYS A 368 11.71 13.26 9.74
N VAL A 369 11.25 12.67 10.85
CA VAL A 369 10.81 13.38 12.05
C VAL A 369 11.61 12.88 13.24
N GLY A 370 12.50 13.72 13.77
CA GLY A 370 13.42 13.38 14.87
C GLY A 370 14.12 12.02 14.73
N GLY A 371 14.68 11.77 13.55
CA GLY A 371 15.38 10.52 13.22
C GLY A 371 14.49 9.35 12.79
N GLN A 372 13.17 9.46 12.93
CA GLN A 372 12.21 8.43 12.52
C GLN A 372 11.75 8.64 11.08
N ARG A 373 11.61 7.54 10.33
CA ARG A 373 11.21 7.56 8.92
C ARG A 373 9.71 7.34 8.77
N LEU A 374 9.06 8.27 8.07
CA LEU A 374 7.65 8.20 7.72
C LEU A 374 7.50 8.25 6.20
N ARG A 375 6.87 7.22 5.62
CA ARG A 375 6.66 7.11 4.18
C ARG A 375 5.25 7.52 3.81
N LEU A 376 5.13 8.43 2.86
CA LEU A 376 3.84 8.86 2.32
C LEU A 376 3.35 7.81 1.33
N ILE A 377 2.06 7.50 1.40
CA ILE A 377 1.41 6.47 0.58
C ILE A 377 0.22 7.10 -0.15
N SER A 378 0.31 7.17 -1.48
CA SER A 378 -0.82 7.58 -2.32
C SER A 378 -1.99 6.63 -2.10
N ALA A 379 -3.15 7.19 -1.72
CA ALA A 379 -4.32 6.44 -1.28
C ALA A 379 -5.64 6.98 -1.88
N PRO A 380 -5.72 7.21 -3.21
CA PRO A 380 -6.94 7.73 -3.81
C PRO A 380 -8.11 6.75 -3.66
N GLY A 381 -9.32 7.28 -3.65
CA GLY A 381 -10.56 6.52 -3.56
C GLY A 381 -11.60 7.24 -2.73
N HIS A 382 -11.22 7.66 -1.51
CA HIS A 382 -12.03 8.59 -0.71
C HIS A 382 -12.12 9.96 -1.38
N THR A 383 -10.98 10.55 -1.73
CA THR A 383 -10.83 11.69 -2.65
C THR A 383 -9.71 11.38 -3.64
N ASP A 384 -9.54 12.20 -4.68
CA ASP A 384 -8.43 12.06 -5.64
C ASP A 384 -7.06 12.55 -5.15
N GLY A 385 -7.02 13.21 -3.97
CA GLY A 385 -5.80 13.73 -3.34
C GLY A 385 -5.49 13.10 -1.99
N HIS A 386 -6.20 12.02 -1.63
CA HIS A 386 -6.05 11.37 -0.33
C HIS A 386 -4.68 10.67 -0.21
N LEU A 387 -4.02 10.90 0.91
CA LEU A 387 -2.75 10.29 1.29
C LEU A 387 -2.86 9.59 2.65
N ALA A 388 -2.16 8.46 2.77
CA ALA A 388 -1.88 7.79 4.03
C ALA A 388 -0.40 7.96 4.40
N LEU A 389 -0.07 7.74 5.68
CA LEU A 389 1.30 7.85 6.19
C LEU A 389 1.70 6.58 6.92
N LEU A 390 2.79 5.95 6.51
CA LEU A 390 3.34 4.75 7.12
C LEU A 390 4.51 5.12 8.04
N HIS A 391 4.37 4.89 9.33
CA HIS A 391 5.51 4.91 10.25
C HIS A 391 6.31 3.62 10.09
N VAL A 392 7.51 3.72 9.51
CA VAL A 392 8.29 2.56 9.05
C VAL A 392 8.72 1.67 10.21
N THR A 393 9.15 2.28 11.31
CA THR A 393 9.71 1.60 12.49
C THR A 393 8.69 0.70 13.19
N THR A 394 7.47 1.21 13.41
CA THR A 394 6.39 0.45 14.07
C THR A 394 5.46 -0.24 13.06
N ASN A 395 5.77 -0.16 11.76
CA ASN A 395 4.93 -0.62 10.65
C ASN A 395 3.45 -0.23 10.81
N SER A 396 3.19 1.00 11.23
CA SER A 396 1.85 1.51 11.56
C SER A 396 1.35 2.46 10.47
N LEU A 397 0.15 2.23 9.98
CA LEU A 397 -0.41 2.98 8.86
C LEU A 397 -1.48 3.95 9.37
N ILE A 398 -1.22 5.24 9.27
CA ILE A 398 -2.20 6.31 9.42
C ILE A 398 -3.01 6.37 8.12
N VAL A 399 -4.24 5.88 8.16
CA VAL A 399 -5.04 5.61 6.94
C VAL A 399 -5.95 6.75 6.51
N GLY A 400 -5.99 7.87 7.23
CA GLY A 400 -6.94 8.93 6.94
C GLY A 400 -8.38 8.43 7.00
N ASP A 401 -9.21 8.96 6.09
CA ASP A 401 -10.60 8.54 5.87
C ASP A 401 -10.80 7.36 4.90
N HIS A 402 -9.72 6.65 4.52
CA HIS A 402 -9.87 5.45 3.71
C HIS A 402 -10.62 4.35 4.46
N CYS A 403 -10.37 4.23 5.78
CA CYS A 403 -11.10 3.39 6.71
C CYS A 403 -11.36 4.17 8.01
N VAL A 404 -12.52 3.94 8.60
CA VAL A 404 -12.90 4.46 9.92
C VAL A 404 -13.13 3.32 10.92
N GLY A 405 -12.94 3.59 12.21
CA GLY A 405 -12.99 2.59 13.27
C GLY A 405 -14.35 1.93 13.50
N GLN A 406 -15.43 2.56 13.01
CA GLN A 406 -16.78 2.00 13.05
C GLN A 406 -17.60 2.46 11.84
N GLY A 407 -18.34 1.53 11.23
CA GLY A 407 -19.17 1.81 10.05
C GLY A 407 -18.37 1.71 8.75
N SER A 408 -18.67 2.57 7.79
CA SER A 408 -18.04 2.58 6.47
C SER A 408 -17.66 4.00 6.08
N ALA A 409 -16.43 4.18 5.59
CA ALA A 409 -15.94 5.42 5.03
C ALA A 409 -16.85 5.94 3.90
N LEU A 410 -17.12 7.24 3.87
CA LEU A 410 -17.75 7.87 2.72
C LEU A 410 -16.70 8.04 1.61
N LEU A 411 -17.12 8.14 0.35
CA LEU A 411 -16.25 8.46 -0.77
C LEU A 411 -16.83 9.73 -1.42
N ASP A 412 -16.01 10.76 -1.53
CA ASP A 412 -16.43 12.07 -2.02
C ASP A 412 -16.31 12.14 -3.55
N ILE A 413 -17.41 11.76 -4.21
CA ILE A 413 -17.53 11.83 -5.67
C ILE A 413 -17.33 13.24 -6.24
N THR A 414 -17.53 14.30 -5.45
CA THR A 414 -17.36 15.69 -5.92
C THR A 414 -15.91 16.11 -5.95
N SER A 415 -15.06 15.41 -5.19
CA SER A 415 -13.60 15.61 -5.12
C SER A 415 -12.83 14.42 -5.70
N GLY A 416 -13.40 13.76 -6.71
CA GLY A 416 -12.74 12.68 -7.47
C GLY A 416 -12.70 11.30 -6.79
N GLY A 417 -13.38 11.14 -5.65
CA GLY A 417 -13.56 9.84 -5.00
C GLY A 417 -14.24 8.84 -5.93
N ASN A 418 -13.72 7.61 -5.99
CA ASN A 418 -14.20 6.56 -6.87
C ASN A 418 -13.88 5.17 -6.32
N MET A 419 -14.69 4.18 -6.69
CA MET A 419 -14.59 2.83 -6.14
C MET A 419 -13.40 2.05 -6.72
N SER A 420 -13.02 2.29 -7.98
CA SER A 420 -11.89 1.62 -8.63
C SER A 420 -10.57 1.87 -7.89
N ASP A 421 -10.31 3.14 -7.58
CA ASP A 421 -9.15 3.56 -6.80
C ASP A 421 -9.27 3.10 -5.35
N TYR A 422 -10.47 3.16 -4.76
CA TYR A 422 -10.70 2.67 -3.40
C TYR A 422 -10.34 1.18 -3.26
N PHE A 423 -10.78 0.32 -4.18
CA PHE A 423 -10.41 -1.09 -4.22
C PHE A 423 -8.90 -1.26 -4.36
N ARG A 424 -8.27 -0.57 -5.32
CA ARG A 424 -6.82 -0.63 -5.56
C ARG A 424 -6.01 -0.21 -4.33
N THR A 425 -6.39 0.89 -3.69
CA THR A 425 -5.78 1.39 -2.45
C THR A 425 -5.97 0.41 -1.30
N THR A 426 -7.15 -0.20 -1.17
CA THR A 426 -7.41 -1.19 -0.10
C THR A 426 -6.54 -2.44 -0.26
N TYR A 427 -6.39 -2.98 -1.48
CA TYR A 427 -5.47 -4.09 -1.74
C TYR A 427 -4.01 -3.70 -1.49
N LYS A 428 -3.59 -2.50 -1.91
CA LYS A 428 -2.27 -1.94 -1.59
C LYS A 428 -2.02 -1.90 -0.09
N PHE A 429 -2.99 -1.51 0.72
CA PHE A 429 -2.87 -1.50 2.18
C PHE A 429 -2.78 -2.92 2.78
N ILE A 430 -3.48 -3.90 2.22
CA ILE A 430 -3.36 -5.31 2.63
C ILE A 430 -1.95 -5.83 2.32
N GLU A 431 -1.42 -5.52 1.13
CA GLU A 431 -0.08 -5.90 0.68
C GLU A 431 1.02 -5.27 1.54
N LEU A 432 0.86 -4.00 1.94
CA LEU A 432 1.74 -3.34 2.91
C LEU A 432 1.83 -4.08 4.25
N SER A 433 0.85 -4.93 4.59
CA SER A 433 0.78 -5.71 5.83
C SER A 433 1.11 -4.87 7.09
N PRO A 434 0.44 -3.73 7.30
CA PRO A 434 0.66 -2.91 8.49
C PRO A 434 0.30 -3.70 9.75
N HIS A 435 0.97 -3.40 10.85
CA HIS A 435 0.71 -4.03 12.14
C HIS A 435 -0.47 -3.39 12.88
N VAL A 436 -0.71 -2.10 12.62
CA VAL A 436 -1.79 -1.32 13.20
C VAL A 436 -2.33 -0.37 12.13
N LEU A 437 -3.66 -0.20 12.05
CA LEU A 437 -4.27 0.90 11.32
C LEU A 437 -4.72 2.00 12.28
N ILE A 438 -4.37 3.24 11.96
CA ILE A 438 -4.73 4.43 12.73
C ILE A 438 -5.68 5.26 11.86
N PRO A 439 -7.01 5.10 12.02
CA PRO A 439 -7.98 5.93 11.31
C PRO A 439 -8.05 7.33 11.92
N MET A 440 -8.53 8.30 11.14
CA MET A 440 -8.81 9.65 11.67
C MET A 440 -10.12 9.73 12.45
N HIS A 441 -10.95 8.68 12.37
CA HIS A 441 -12.17 8.57 13.17
C HIS A 441 -12.27 7.19 13.83
N GLY A 442 -12.45 7.18 15.15
CA GLY A 442 -12.53 5.95 15.95
C GLY A 442 -11.18 5.45 16.46
N ARG A 443 -11.19 4.25 17.04
CA ARG A 443 -10.03 3.62 17.70
C ARG A 443 -9.02 3.07 16.69
N VAL A 444 -7.78 2.93 17.14
CA VAL A 444 -6.77 2.13 16.44
C VAL A 444 -7.24 0.70 16.24
N ASN A 445 -6.96 0.14 15.07
CA ASN A 445 -7.33 -1.22 14.73
C ASN A 445 -6.11 -2.15 14.78
N LEU A 446 -6.22 -3.21 15.57
CA LEU A 446 -5.18 -4.21 15.80
C LEU A 446 -5.28 -5.43 14.88
N TRP A 447 -6.17 -5.42 13.89
CA TRP A 447 -6.33 -6.52 12.93
C TRP A 447 -6.49 -5.96 11.51
N PRO A 448 -5.43 -5.31 10.99
CA PRO A 448 -5.49 -4.50 9.78
C PRO A 448 -6.03 -5.23 8.56
N LYS A 449 -5.51 -6.43 8.27
CA LYS A 449 -5.94 -7.20 7.09
C LYS A 449 -7.39 -7.61 7.23
N HIS A 450 -7.80 -8.04 8.42
CA HIS A 450 -9.20 -8.34 8.69
C HIS A 450 -10.11 -7.13 8.44
N MET A 451 -9.77 -5.95 8.98
CA MET A 451 -10.57 -4.73 8.76
C MET A 451 -10.66 -4.38 7.26
N LEU A 452 -9.53 -4.35 6.55
CA LEU A 452 -9.48 -4.02 5.12
C LEU A 452 -10.29 -5.01 4.28
N CYS A 453 -10.18 -6.31 4.56
CA CYS A 453 -11.00 -7.34 3.92
C CYS A 453 -12.50 -7.17 4.21
N GLY A 454 -12.86 -6.78 5.43
CA GLY A 454 -14.23 -6.44 5.80
C GLY A 454 -14.78 -5.30 4.94
N TYR A 455 -13.99 -4.27 4.69
CA TYR A 455 -14.35 -3.16 3.80
C TYR A 455 -14.54 -3.65 2.35
N LEU A 456 -13.61 -4.44 1.80
CA LEU A 456 -13.72 -5.03 0.46
C LEU A 456 -15.01 -5.85 0.32
N LYS A 457 -15.26 -6.75 1.28
CA LYS A 457 -16.44 -7.60 1.31
C LYS A 457 -17.72 -6.79 1.35
N ASN A 458 -17.79 -5.77 2.21
CA ASN A 458 -18.95 -4.89 2.34
C ASN A 458 -19.25 -4.14 1.04
N ARG A 459 -18.22 -3.63 0.35
CA ARG A 459 -18.37 -2.96 -0.95
C ARG A 459 -18.84 -3.92 -2.04
N ARG A 460 -18.27 -5.12 -2.14
CA ARG A 460 -18.72 -6.14 -3.12
C ARG A 460 -20.14 -6.64 -2.84
N SER A 461 -20.51 -6.80 -1.57
CA SER A 461 -21.88 -7.14 -1.19
C SER A 461 -22.87 -6.03 -1.60
N ARG A 462 -22.46 -4.77 -1.49
CA ARG A 462 -23.25 -3.62 -1.97
C ARG A 462 -23.42 -3.66 -3.48
N GLU A 463 -22.36 -3.94 -4.24
CA GLU A 463 -22.42 -4.11 -5.69
C GLU A 463 -23.37 -5.23 -6.09
N SER A 464 -23.29 -6.40 -5.44
CA SER A 464 -24.22 -7.49 -5.69
C SER A 464 -25.68 -7.09 -5.44
N THR A 465 -25.94 -6.31 -4.38
CA THR A 465 -27.28 -5.79 -4.09
C THR A 465 -27.76 -4.82 -5.17
N ILE A 466 -26.89 -3.92 -5.64
CA ILE A 466 -27.20 -2.97 -6.71
C ILE A 466 -27.45 -3.68 -8.04
N SER A 467 -26.62 -4.67 -8.40
CA SER A 467 -26.82 -5.51 -9.59
C SER A 467 -28.17 -6.21 -9.55
N LYS A 468 -28.55 -6.81 -8.42
CA LYS A 468 -29.88 -7.42 -8.23
C LYS A 468 -31.02 -6.41 -8.39
N ALA A 469 -30.86 -5.18 -7.90
CA ALA A 469 -31.86 -4.13 -8.09
C ALA A 469 -32.08 -3.85 -9.58
N ILE A 470 -30.99 -3.75 -10.34
CA ILE A 470 -31.00 -3.47 -11.78
C ILE A 470 -31.59 -4.64 -12.57
N GLU A 471 -31.21 -5.88 -12.26
CA GLU A 471 -31.76 -7.11 -12.84
C GLU A 471 -33.27 -7.21 -12.62
N ASN A 472 -33.76 -6.76 -11.46
CA ASN A 472 -35.18 -6.68 -11.13
C ASN A 472 -35.90 -5.48 -11.78
N GLY A 473 -35.24 -4.75 -12.69
CA GLY A 473 -35.83 -3.71 -13.51
C GLY A 473 -35.64 -2.28 -13.00
N ALA A 474 -34.79 -2.03 -11.99
CA ALA A 474 -34.45 -0.67 -11.57
C ALA A 474 -33.68 0.08 -12.68
N LYS A 475 -34.14 1.29 -13.05
CA LYS A 475 -33.58 2.08 -14.17
C LYS A 475 -33.02 3.43 -13.77
N THR A 476 -33.36 3.92 -12.58
CA THR A 476 -32.96 5.24 -12.09
C THR A 476 -32.25 5.16 -10.75
N LEU A 477 -31.50 6.20 -10.39
CA LEU A 477 -30.83 6.30 -9.09
C LEU A 477 -31.82 6.14 -7.94
N PHE A 478 -33.01 6.73 -8.06
CA PHE A 478 -34.05 6.60 -7.05
C PHE A 478 -34.52 5.16 -6.89
N ASP A 479 -34.73 4.42 -7.99
CA ASP A 479 -35.19 3.02 -7.93
C ASP A 479 -34.14 2.12 -7.28
N ILE A 480 -32.85 2.34 -7.57
CA ILE A 480 -31.76 1.56 -6.99
C ILE A 480 -31.59 1.90 -5.50
N VAL A 481 -31.65 3.18 -5.11
CA VAL A 481 -31.58 3.60 -3.71
C VAL A 481 -32.77 3.05 -2.93
N SER A 482 -33.99 3.14 -3.47
CA SER A 482 -35.19 2.67 -2.78
C SER A 482 -35.20 1.16 -2.57
N TYR A 483 -34.61 0.39 -3.49
CA TYR A 483 -34.38 -1.05 -3.33
C TYR A 483 -33.25 -1.35 -2.34
N THR A 484 -32.08 -0.74 -2.55
CA THR A 484 -30.83 -1.09 -1.84
C THR A 484 -30.81 -0.57 -0.39
N TYR A 485 -31.56 0.50 -0.11
CA TYR A 485 -31.62 1.18 1.19
C TYR A 485 -33.08 1.29 1.70
N ALA A 486 -33.94 0.34 1.33
CA ALA A 486 -35.36 0.30 1.71
C ALA A 486 -35.59 0.44 3.23
N ASP A 487 -34.71 -0.19 4.02
CA ASP A 487 -34.77 -0.24 5.48
C ASP A 487 -34.05 0.93 6.17
N VAL A 488 -33.39 1.80 5.41
CA VAL A 488 -32.70 2.98 5.95
C VAL A 488 -33.65 4.16 6.03
N ASP A 489 -33.48 5.02 7.05
CA ASP A 489 -34.25 6.25 7.16
C ASP A 489 -34.08 7.11 5.88
N ARG A 490 -35.20 7.62 5.37
CA ARG A 490 -35.24 8.32 4.08
C ARG A 490 -34.42 9.61 4.10
N SER A 491 -34.17 10.20 5.28
CA SER A 491 -33.25 11.33 5.43
C SER A 491 -31.82 11.01 4.99
N LEU A 492 -31.39 9.74 5.11
CA LEU A 492 -30.05 9.27 4.71
C LEU A 492 -30.00 8.79 3.25
N TRP A 493 -31.08 8.90 2.49
CA TRP A 493 -31.08 8.50 1.09
C TRP A 493 -30.24 9.41 0.20
N ILE A 494 -30.02 10.67 0.60
CA ILE A 494 -29.12 11.59 -0.12
C ILE A 494 -27.67 11.08 -0.11
N PRO A 495 -27.03 10.83 1.05
CA PRO A 495 -25.67 10.25 1.06
C PRO A 495 -25.64 8.84 0.47
N ALA A 496 -26.71 8.04 0.66
CA ALA A 496 -26.81 6.73 0.01
C ALA A 496 -26.82 6.81 -1.52
N ALA A 497 -27.44 7.83 -2.09
CA ALA A 497 -27.47 8.05 -3.54
C ALA A 497 -26.08 8.32 -4.12
N SER A 498 -25.24 9.09 -3.41
CA SER A 498 -23.83 9.27 -3.78
C SER A 498 -23.08 7.93 -3.80
N ASN A 499 -23.29 7.11 -2.76
CA ASN A 499 -22.68 5.78 -2.66
C ASN A 499 -23.16 4.83 -3.78
N VAL A 500 -24.45 4.82 -4.10
CA VAL A 500 -24.97 4.02 -5.23
C VAL A 500 -24.32 4.44 -6.54
N ARG A 501 -24.19 5.75 -6.78
CA ARG A 501 -23.57 6.25 -8.00
C ARG A 501 -22.13 5.75 -8.17
N LEU A 502 -21.32 5.81 -7.11
CA LEU A 502 -19.94 5.29 -7.13
C LEU A 502 -19.86 3.81 -7.52
N HIS A 503 -20.77 2.98 -7.00
CA HIS A 503 -20.82 1.56 -7.34
C HIS A 503 -21.33 1.30 -8.76
N VAL A 504 -22.34 2.05 -9.22
CA VAL A 504 -22.84 1.92 -10.59
C VAL A 504 -21.77 2.34 -11.60
N ASP A 505 -21.05 3.43 -11.35
CA ASP A 505 -19.95 3.90 -12.19
C ASP A 505 -18.85 2.81 -12.26
N HIS A 506 -18.48 2.20 -11.13
CA HIS A 506 -17.51 1.09 -11.09
C HIS A 506 -17.97 -0.17 -11.83
N LEU A 507 -19.23 -0.58 -11.66
CA LEU A 507 -19.80 -1.70 -12.41
C LEU A 507 -19.85 -1.41 -13.91
N ALA A 508 -20.08 -0.14 -14.30
CA ALA A 508 -20.04 0.28 -15.69
C ALA A 508 -18.62 0.16 -16.27
N ASP A 509 -17.61 0.67 -15.55
CA ASP A 509 -16.20 0.59 -15.95
C ASP A 509 -15.73 -0.86 -16.13
N GLN A 510 -16.26 -1.78 -15.32
CA GLN A 510 -15.98 -3.22 -15.41
C GLN A 510 -16.81 -3.95 -16.47
N ASN A 511 -17.71 -3.28 -17.19
CA ASN A 511 -18.68 -3.87 -18.12
C ASN A 511 -19.57 -4.96 -17.45
N LYS A 512 -19.92 -4.77 -16.17
CA LYS A 512 -20.74 -5.69 -15.37
C LYS A 512 -22.21 -5.28 -15.26
N LEU A 513 -22.60 -4.14 -15.84
CA LEU A 513 -24.01 -3.75 -15.94
C LEU A 513 -24.70 -4.55 -17.05
N PRO A 514 -25.99 -4.95 -16.88
CA PRO A 514 -26.75 -5.62 -17.93
C PRO A 514 -26.80 -4.81 -19.24
N LYS A 515 -26.82 -5.50 -20.39
CA LYS A 515 -26.80 -4.84 -21.71
C LYS A 515 -27.99 -3.92 -21.95
N GLU A 516 -29.16 -4.21 -21.36
CA GLU A 516 -30.35 -3.37 -21.47
C GLU A 516 -30.33 -2.15 -20.54
N PHE A 517 -29.37 -2.08 -19.60
CA PHE A 517 -29.27 -0.97 -18.67
C PHE A 517 -28.70 0.27 -19.37
N SER A 518 -29.49 1.34 -19.43
CA SER A 518 -29.07 2.61 -20.03
C SER A 518 -28.36 3.49 -19.00
N THR A 519 -27.03 3.56 -19.08
CA THR A 519 -26.22 4.46 -18.25
C THR A 519 -26.61 5.93 -18.44
N GLN A 520 -26.98 6.33 -19.66
CA GLN A 520 -27.44 7.70 -19.94
C GLN A 520 -28.75 8.02 -19.20
N ARG A 521 -29.71 7.07 -19.18
CA ARG A 521 -30.96 7.22 -18.42
C ARG A 521 -30.68 7.30 -16.91
N PHE A 522 -29.80 6.44 -16.39
CA PHE A 522 -29.37 6.50 -14.99
C PHE A 522 -28.76 7.87 -14.64
N LEU A 523 -27.78 8.35 -15.41
CA LEU A 523 -27.12 9.65 -15.17
C LEU A 523 -28.09 10.83 -15.24
N SER A 524 -29.06 10.79 -16.17
CA SER A 524 -30.11 11.81 -16.26
C SER A 524 -31.03 11.86 -15.03
N SER A 525 -31.05 10.79 -14.22
CA SER A 525 -31.86 10.72 -13.01
C SER A 525 -31.16 11.23 -11.75
N CYS A 526 -29.83 11.41 -11.74
CA CYS A 526 -29.05 11.62 -10.51
C CYS A 526 -29.21 12.99 -9.82
N LYS A 527 -29.68 14.02 -10.54
CA LYS A 527 -29.76 15.41 -10.03
C LYS A 527 -31.19 15.75 -9.58
N LEU A 528 -31.79 16.77 -10.20
CA LEU A 528 -33.10 17.29 -9.87
C LEU A 528 -34.19 16.19 -9.86
N ASN A 529 -34.11 15.24 -10.79
CA ASN A 529 -35.04 14.11 -10.86
C ASN A 529 -35.01 13.23 -9.61
N PHE A 530 -33.82 12.89 -9.10
CA PHE A 530 -33.70 12.16 -7.83
C PHE A 530 -34.26 12.98 -6.68
N PHE A 531 -33.86 14.26 -6.59
CA PHE A 531 -34.29 15.15 -5.50
C PHE A 531 -35.81 15.29 -5.43
N LEU A 532 -36.49 15.53 -6.56
CA LEU A 532 -37.95 15.66 -6.60
C LEU A 532 -38.65 14.38 -6.15
N ARG A 533 -38.20 13.20 -6.62
CA ARG A 533 -38.77 11.90 -6.19
C ARG A 533 -38.48 11.62 -4.72
N TRP A 534 -37.30 11.98 -4.24
CA TRP A 534 -36.91 11.85 -2.84
C TRP A 534 -37.74 12.75 -1.92
N VAL A 535 -37.94 14.03 -2.26
CA VAL A 535 -38.79 14.94 -1.47
C VAL A 535 -40.20 14.37 -1.35
N TRP A 536 -40.77 13.92 -2.47
CA TRP A 536 -42.09 13.30 -2.48
C TRP A 536 -42.17 12.09 -1.54
N GLU A 537 -41.22 11.16 -1.63
CA GLU A 537 -41.20 9.95 -0.79
C GLU A 537 -40.91 10.25 0.68
N TYR A 538 -40.03 11.21 0.97
CA TYR A 538 -39.71 11.66 2.32
C TYR A 538 -40.94 12.28 3.00
N VAL A 539 -41.63 13.19 2.30
CA VAL A 539 -42.85 13.83 2.79
C VAL A 539 -43.97 12.79 2.96
N ARG A 540 -44.19 11.91 1.97
CA ARG A 540 -45.16 10.81 2.06
C ARG A 540 -44.91 9.92 3.28
N CYS A 541 -43.66 9.53 3.53
CA CYS A 541 -43.27 8.71 4.67
C CYS A 541 -43.50 9.42 6.02
N LYS A 542 -43.23 10.73 6.11
CA LYS A 542 -43.48 11.52 7.32
C LYS A 542 -44.97 11.76 7.58
N ILE A 543 -45.76 12.00 6.54
CA ILE A 543 -47.23 12.14 6.64
C ILE A 543 -47.87 10.82 7.08
N SER A 544 -47.42 9.69 6.52
CA SER A 544 -47.93 8.36 6.91
C SER A 544 -47.60 7.96 8.36
N LYS A 545 -46.65 8.66 9.02
CA LYS A 545 -46.23 8.38 10.41
C LYS A 545 -46.80 9.36 11.45
N LYS A 546 -47.49 10.44 11.05
CA LYS A 546 -48.08 11.41 12.00
C LYS A 546 -49.44 11.94 11.50
N HIS A 547 -50.52 11.54 12.18
CA HIS A 547 -51.81 12.23 12.09
C HIS A 547 -51.73 13.55 12.88
N ASN A 548 -51.33 14.66 12.26
CA ASN A 548 -51.75 15.99 12.70
C ASN A 548 -51.59 17.03 11.58
N LEU A 549 -52.71 17.63 11.20
CA LEU A 549 -52.88 18.50 10.03
C LEU A 549 -52.14 19.85 10.14
N LEU A 550 -51.74 20.25 11.36
CA LEU A 550 -51.20 21.59 11.64
C LEU A 550 -49.71 21.79 11.29
N GLN A 551 -48.93 20.72 11.09
CA GLN A 551 -47.51 20.82 10.70
C GLN A 551 -47.27 20.76 9.17
N ILE A 552 -48.29 20.42 8.38
CA ILE A 552 -48.19 20.33 6.92
C ILE A 552 -47.94 21.72 6.30
N VAL A 553 -48.52 22.78 6.89
CA VAL A 553 -48.32 24.17 6.46
C VAL A 553 -46.91 24.68 6.81
N THR A 554 -46.31 24.20 7.90
CA THR A 554 -44.95 24.58 8.30
C THR A 554 -43.87 23.91 7.44
N VAL A 555 -44.09 22.68 6.97
CA VAL A 555 -43.13 21.99 6.08
C VAL A 555 -43.10 22.62 4.68
N ALA A 556 -44.22 23.19 4.22
CA ALA A 556 -44.29 23.87 2.92
C ALA A 556 -43.49 25.19 2.89
N SER A 557 -43.41 25.94 3.99
CA SER A 557 -42.66 27.20 4.07
C SER A 557 -41.13 26.99 4.15
N TYR A 558 -40.66 25.94 4.84
CA TYR A 558 -39.24 25.58 4.86
C TYR A 558 -38.74 24.99 3.52
N GLY A 559 -39.61 24.34 2.74
CA GLY A 559 -39.26 23.80 1.42
C GLY A 559 -38.87 24.86 0.39
N VAL A 560 -39.49 26.05 0.45
CA VAL A 560 -39.21 27.17 -0.46
C VAL A 560 -37.90 27.89 -0.10
N VAL A 561 -37.57 27.96 1.20
CA VAL A 561 -36.30 28.54 1.69
C VAL A 561 -35.12 27.60 1.43
N ALA A 562 -35.32 26.28 1.53
CA ALA A 562 -34.30 25.29 1.17
C ALA A 562 -34.01 25.28 -0.33
N ALA A 563 -35.02 25.49 -1.19
CA ALA A 563 -34.84 25.55 -2.64
C ALA A 563 -34.06 26.79 -3.12
N SER A 564 -34.21 27.93 -2.44
CA SER A 564 -33.50 29.17 -2.75
C SER A 564 -32.03 29.14 -2.29
N ALA A 565 -31.72 28.48 -1.16
CA ALA A 565 -30.34 28.26 -0.72
C ALA A 565 -29.58 27.23 -1.60
N PHE A 566 -30.29 26.27 -2.21
CA PHE A 566 -29.68 25.23 -3.06
C PHE A 566 -29.27 25.72 -4.45
N GLY A 567 -29.92 26.77 -4.97
CA GLY A 567 -29.61 27.34 -6.29
C GLY A 567 -28.26 28.06 -6.34
N VAL A 568 -27.81 28.63 -5.22
CA VAL A 568 -26.57 29.45 -5.14
C VAL A 568 -25.31 28.58 -5.00
N LEU A 569 -25.42 27.39 -4.40
CA LEU A 569 -24.27 26.51 -4.14
C LEU A 569 -23.91 25.56 -5.30
N TYR A 570 -24.78 25.40 -6.32
CA TYR A 570 -24.58 24.38 -7.36
C TYR A 570 -24.47 24.91 -8.81
N PHE A 571 -24.69 26.21 -9.06
CA PHE A 571 -24.72 26.76 -10.43
C PHE A 571 -23.68 27.82 -10.80
N CYS A 572 -22.87 28.36 -9.87
CA CYS A 572 -21.88 29.38 -10.21
C CYS A 572 -20.44 28.84 -10.29
N LYS A 573 -19.89 28.74 -11.51
CA LYS A 573 -18.44 28.70 -11.77
C LYS A 573 -17.83 30.09 -11.47
N PRO A 574 -16.61 30.21 -10.93
CA PRO A 574 -15.99 31.52 -10.75
C PRO A 574 -15.39 32.02 -12.07
N ILE A 575 -15.74 33.26 -12.42
CA ILE A 575 -15.20 34.03 -13.55
C ILE A 575 -13.95 34.79 -13.08
N CYS A 576 -12.97 34.89 -13.99
CA CYS A 576 -11.61 35.42 -13.82
C CYS A 576 -11.45 36.94 -13.62
N ASN A 577 -10.18 37.29 -13.28
CA ASN A 577 -9.39 38.51 -13.57
C ASN A 577 -9.59 39.69 -12.58
N LEU A 578 -8.57 40.36 -12.02
CA LEU A 578 -7.42 41.06 -12.62
C LEU A 578 -6.44 41.41 -11.45
N SER A 579 -5.14 41.08 -11.53
CA SER A 579 -4.01 41.95 -11.92
C SER A 579 -3.74 43.16 -11.02
N LEU A 580 -2.60 43.17 -10.29
CA LEU A 580 -1.52 44.12 -10.56
C LEU A 580 -0.18 43.67 -9.91
N SER A 581 0.85 43.80 -10.73
CA SER A 581 2.28 43.51 -10.60
C SER A 581 3.06 44.44 -9.64
N SER A 582 4.17 43.94 -9.07
CA SER A 582 5.55 44.52 -9.13
C SER A 582 6.47 43.86 -8.06
N LEU A 583 7.47 43.08 -8.48
CA LEU A 583 8.91 43.42 -8.52
C LEU A 583 9.59 43.57 -7.13
N ASN A 584 10.45 42.62 -6.75
CA ASN A 584 11.90 42.83 -6.77
C ASN A 584 12.71 41.60 -6.30
N ALA A 585 13.85 41.43 -6.96
CA ALA A 585 14.87 40.41 -6.76
C ALA A 585 15.85 40.81 -5.64
N PHE A 586 16.57 39.84 -5.04
CA PHE A 586 18.03 39.63 -5.20
C PHE A 586 18.52 38.46 -4.27
N PRO A 587 19.66 37.79 -4.60
CA PRO A 587 20.20 36.57 -3.98
C PRO A 587 21.46 36.87 -3.12
N PRO A 588 22.45 35.96 -3.00
CA PRO A 588 22.54 34.64 -2.35
C PRO A 588 23.45 34.74 -1.10
N LEU A 589 23.80 33.64 -0.41
CA LEU A 589 25.15 33.49 0.19
C LEU A 589 25.45 32.04 0.59
N PHE A 590 26.62 31.59 0.13
CA PHE A 590 27.31 30.34 0.39
C PHE A 590 27.83 30.26 1.84
N LEU A 591 28.20 29.04 2.29
CA LEU A 591 29.50 28.66 2.94
C LEU A 591 29.33 27.29 3.66
N THR A 592 29.88 26.20 3.11
CA THR A 592 31.15 25.51 3.46
C THR A 592 31.11 24.52 4.65
N LEU A 593 31.42 23.26 4.33
CA LEU A 593 31.86 22.15 5.20
C LEU A 593 33.20 22.49 5.90
N PRO A 594 33.53 21.90 7.07
CA PRO A 594 34.31 20.63 7.11
C PRO A 594 34.05 19.80 8.42
N PRO A 595 34.93 18.88 8.87
CA PRO A 595 35.05 17.48 8.45
C PRO A 595 34.85 16.46 9.60
N SER A 596 34.85 15.18 9.22
CA SER A 596 34.75 13.96 10.05
C SER A 596 35.87 13.82 11.11
N PRO A 597 35.67 12.96 12.13
CA PRO A 597 36.61 11.85 12.25
C PRO A 597 36.00 10.48 12.57
N HIS A 598 36.72 9.49 12.06
CA HIS A 598 36.64 8.05 12.26
C HIS A 598 36.57 7.60 13.71
N HIS A 599 35.87 6.48 13.99
CA HIS A 599 36.41 5.42 14.84
C HIS A 599 35.79 4.06 14.47
N ALA A 600 36.69 3.11 14.20
CA ALA A 600 36.41 1.69 14.00
C ALA A 600 36.37 0.98 15.36
N CYS A 601 35.51 -0.03 15.50
CA CYS A 601 35.71 -1.10 16.48
C CYS A 601 35.17 -2.42 15.94
N THR A 602 36.12 -3.32 15.70
CA THR A 602 35.97 -4.76 15.40
C THR A 602 35.52 -5.52 16.65
N GLN A 603 34.49 -6.37 16.54
CA GLN A 603 34.32 -7.51 17.43
C GLN A 603 33.91 -8.78 16.69
N GLN A 604 34.53 -9.87 17.12
CA GLN A 604 34.54 -11.22 16.57
C GLN A 604 33.16 -11.89 16.64
N TYR A 605 32.76 -12.54 15.54
CA TYR A 605 31.62 -13.46 15.49
C TYR A 605 32.10 -14.90 15.65
N ASN A 606 31.53 -15.59 16.64
CA ASN A 606 31.53 -17.05 16.71
C ASN A 606 30.33 -17.64 15.97
N ASP A 607 30.53 -18.87 15.54
CA ASP A 607 29.99 -19.56 14.37
C ASP A 607 28.56 -20.12 14.56
N TYR A 608 27.63 -19.71 13.69
CA TYR A 608 26.28 -20.28 13.48
C TYR A 608 26.01 -20.43 11.96
N SER A 609 26.94 -21.05 11.22
CA SER A 609 27.07 -20.87 9.76
C SER A 609 26.27 -21.81 8.82
N SER A 610 25.44 -22.77 9.25
CA SER A 610 24.82 -23.71 8.27
C SER A 610 23.46 -23.28 7.70
N ASN A 611 22.56 -22.68 8.49
CA ASN A 611 21.24 -22.25 8.00
C ASN A 611 21.24 -20.81 7.45
N VAL A 612 22.10 -19.94 7.98
CA VAL A 612 22.27 -18.56 7.51
C VAL A 612 22.86 -18.51 6.09
N THR A 613 23.78 -19.41 5.76
CA THR A 613 24.40 -19.47 4.42
C THR A 613 23.43 -19.88 3.32
N GLN A 614 22.43 -20.73 3.59
CA GLN A 614 21.36 -21.03 2.60
C GLN A 614 20.44 -19.83 2.36
N SER A 615 20.09 -19.09 3.41
CA SER A 615 19.27 -17.86 3.30
C SER A 615 20.00 -16.78 2.50
N PHE A 616 21.30 -16.57 2.80
CA PHE A 616 22.13 -15.60 2.08
C PHE A 616 22.33 -15.97 0.61
N LYS A 617 22.58 -17.26 0.29
CA LYS A 617 22.66 -17.71 -1.12
C LYS A 617 21.37 -17.45 -1.90
N LYS A 618 20.20 -17.70 -1.30
CA LYS A 618 18.89 -17.40 -1.92
C LYS A 618 18.65 -15.90 -2.13
N TRP A 619 19.28 -15.06 -1.31
CA TRP A 619 19.22 -13.60 -1.46
C TRP A 619 20.16 -13.10 -2.57
N ILE A 620 21.35 -13.69 -2.71
CA ILE A 620 22.33 -13.34 -3.77
C ILE A 620 21.83 -13.74 -5.16
N PHE A 621 21.21 -14.91 -5.28
CA PHE A 621 20.61 -15.35 -6.55
C PHE A 621 19.31 -16.13 -6.29
N PRO A 622 18.23 -15.82 -7.01
CA PRO A 622 16.94 -16.49 -6.81
C PRO A 622 17.02 -17.95 -7.26
N SER A 623 16.57 -18.88 -6.42
CA SER A 623 16.48 -20.31 -6.78
C SER A 623 15.35 -20.62 -7.75
N HIS A 624 14.34 -19.74 -7.83
CA HIS A 624 13.22 -19.81 -8.76
C HIS A 624 12.97 -18.43 -9.36
N LEU A 625 12.79 -18.38 -10.69
CA LEU A 625 12.48 -17.13 -11.40
C LEU A 625 10.99 -16.76 -11.29
N TRP A 626 10.13 -17.72 -10.95
CA TRP A 626 8.72 -17.46 -10.76
C TRP A 626 8.46 -16.83 -9.39
N HIS A 627 7.68 -15.74 -9.37
CA HIS A 627 7.31 -15.00 -8.17
C HIS A 627 5.94 -14.32 -8.34
N SER A 628 5.33 -13.90 -7.24
CA SER A 628 4.04 -13.18 -7.23
C SER A 628 4.18 -11.65 -7.17
N MET A 629 5.41 -11.11 -7.13
CA MET A 629 5.64 -9.66 -7.10
C MET A 629 4.99 -8.96 -8.31
N SER A 630 4.30 -7.85 -8.05
CA SER A 630 3.87 -6.87 -9.03
C SER A 630 5.06 -6.25 -9.78
N ASP A 631 4.81 -5.53 -10.88
CA ASP A 631 5.90 -4.87 -11.60
C ASP A 631 6.56 -3.81 -10.71
N GLU A 632 5.75 -3.06 -9.95
CA GLU A 632 6.21 -2.03 -9.03
C GLU A 632 7.13 -2.61 -7.94
N GLU A 633 6.72 -3.70 -7.28
CA GLU A 633 7.55 -4.41 -6.29
C GLU A 633 8.82 -4.98 -6.91
N LEU A 634 8.72 -5.57 -8.10
CA LEU A 634 9.86 -6.14 -8.82
C LEU A 634 10.87 -5.06 -9.20
N MET A 635 10.44 -3.92 -9.76
CA MET A 635 11.32 -2.80 -10.10
C MET A 635 12.00 -2.24 -8.85
N TRP A 636 11.25 -2.07 -7.76
CA TRP A 636 11.78 -1.57 -6.49
C TRP A 636 12.79 -2.53 -5.86
N ARG A 637 12.52 -3.85 -5.88
CA ARG A 637 13.46 -4.86 -5.39
C ARG A 637 14.70 -4.94 -6.28
N ALA A 638 14.54 -4.88 -7.59
CA ALA A 638 15.63 -4.93 -8.55
C ALA A 638 16.52 -3.67 -8.52
N SER A 639 15.99 -2.52 -8.07
CA SER A 639 16.77 -1.29 -7.91
C SER A 639 17.60 -1.25 -6.63
N MET A 640 17.43 -2.22 -5.71
CA MET A 640 18.29 -2.35 -4.55
C MET A 640 19.73 -2.68 -4.99
N THR A 641 20.66 -1.83 -4.61
CA THR A 641 22.09 -2.07 -4.83
C THR A 641 22.87 -1.90 -3.53
N PRO A 642 23.78 -2.83 -3.18
CA PRO A 642 24.70 -2.63 -2.09
C PRO A 642 25.58 -1.41 -2.39
N ARG A 643 25.85 -0.60 -1.36
CA ARG A 643 26.79 0.53 -1.44
C ARG A 643 28.24 0.12 -1.17
N VAL A 644 28.44 -1.07 -0.62
CA VAL A 644 29.76 -1.70 -0.48
C VAL A 644 30.07 -2.40 -1.80
N THR A 645 31.14 -1.99 -2.46
CA THR A 645 31.56 -2.50 -3.78
C THR A 645 32.22 -3.88 -3.70
N ASP A 646 32.82 -4.19 -2.55
CA ASP A 646 33.46 -5.48 -2.30
C ASP A 646 32.43 -6.51 -1.85
N TYR A 647 32.37 -7.63 -2.58
CA TYR A 647 31.44 -8.71 -2.28
C TYR A 647 32.02 -9.62 -1.20
N PRO A 648 31.24 -9.99 -0.17
CA PRO A 648 31.71 -10.89 0.89
C PRO A 648 31.73 -12.37 0.47
N PHE A 649 31.74 -12.64 -0.84
CA PHE A 649 31.74 -13.98 -1.42
C PHE A 649 32.40 -14.00 -2.79
N ASN A 650 33.01 -15.13 -3.13
CA ASN A 650 33.55 -15.35 -4.47
C ASN A 650 32.40 -15.46 -5.48
N ARG A 651 32.43 -14.62 -6.51
CA ARG A 651 31.47 -14.67 -7.62
C ARG A 651 32.19 -14.58 -8.96
N THR A 652 31.66 -15.29 -9.94
CA THR A 652 32.01 -15.12 -11.35
C THR A 652 30.96 -14.21 -11.97
N PRO A 653 31.34 -13.06 -12.57
CA PRO A 653 30.41 -12.21 -13.30
C PRO A 653 29.65 -12.99 -14.37
N LYS A 654 28.36 -12.78 -14.52
CA LYS A 654 27.53 -13.46 -15.51
C LYS A 654 26.92 -12.50 -16.53
N VAL A 655 26.63 -13.04 -17.70
CA VAL A 655 25.83 -12.37 -18.73
C VAL A 655 24.39 -12.93 -18.68
N ALA A 656 23.42 -12.07 -18.44
CA ALA A 656 22.00 -12.39 -18.49
C ALA A 656 21.50 -12.30 -19.93
N PHE A 657 21.05 -13.43 -20.48
CA PHE A 657 20.41 -13.53 -21.79
C PHE A 657 18.89 -13.47 -21.62
N MET A 658 18.31 -12.35 -22.01
CA MET A 658 16.90 -12.04 -21.82
C MET A 658 16.16 -12.16 -23.16
N PHE A 659 15.30 -13.16 -23.30
CA PHE A 659 14.54 -13.39 -24.53
C PHE A 659 13.12 -12.84 -24.38
N LEU A 660 12.77 -11.90 -25.25
CA LEU A 660 11.41 -11.42 -25.41
C LEU A 660 10.79 -12.12 -26.63
N THR A 661 9.87 -13.05 -26.40
CA THR A 661 9.29 -13.90 -27.44
C THR A 661 7.77 -13.88 -27.39
N ARG A 662 7.12 -14.19 -28.51
CA ARG A 662 5.67 -14.42 -28.52
C ARG A 662 5.33 -15.82 -28.01
N GLU A 663 6.04 -16.83 -28.51
CA GLU A 663 5.78 -18.25 -28.23
C GLU A 663 7.11 -18.98 -27.98
N ARG A 664 7.24 -20.23 -28.46
CA ARG A 664 8.47 -21.03 -28.39
C ARG A 664 9.66 -20.33 -29.05
N LEU A 665 10.87 -20.71 -28.63
CA LEU A 665 12.12 -20.33 -29.28
C LEU A 665 12.43 -21.31 -30.44
N PRO A 666 12.14 -20.97 -31.71
CA PRO A 666 12.31 -21.88 -32.83
C PRO A 666 13.79 -22.21 -33.10
N LEU A 667 14.70 -21.34 -32.66
CA LEU A 667 16.14 -21.51 -32.79
C LEU A 667 16.78 -22.05 -31.50
N ALA A 668 16.00 -22.56 -30.54
CA ALA A 668 16.51 -23.08 -29.27
C ALA A 668 17.68 -24.08 -29.42
N PRO A 669 17.67 -25.04 -30.37
CA PRO A 669 18.79 -25.98 -30.49
C PRO A 669 20.13 -25.32 -30.83
N LEU A 670 20.12 -24.19 -31.57
CA LEU A 670 21.34 -23.42 -31.82
C LEU A 670 21.84 -22.75 -30.54
N TRP A 671 20.93 -22.22 -29.74
CA TRP A 671 21.26 -21.59 -28.45
C TRP A 671 21.71 -22.63 -27.41
N GLU A 672 21.12 -23.82 -27.38
CA GLU A 672 21.59 -24.93 -26.55
C GLU A 672 23.05 -25.28 -26.86
N MET A 673 23.39 -25.38 -28.15
CA MET A 673 24.78 -25.59 -28.55
C MET A 673 25.71 -24.43 -28.16
N PHE A 674 25.22 -23.18 -28.20
CA PHE A 674 25.97 -22.00 -27.79
C PHE A 674 26.25 -21.96 -26.27
N PHE A 675 25.31 -22.43 -25.45
CA PHE A 675 25.41 -22.41 -23.99
C PHE A 675 26.12 -23.63 -23.38
N LYS A 676 26.18 -24.75 -24.10
CA LYS A 676 26.72 -26.02 -23.61
C LYS A 676 28.16 -25.89 -23.09
N GLY A 677 28.41 -26.35 -21.87
CA GLY A 677 29.76 -26.39 -21.26
C GLY A 677 30.23 -25.05 -20.69
N HIS A 678 29.33 -24.09 -20.51
CA HIS A 678 29.62 -22.76 -19.99
C HIS A 678 28.77 -22.42 -18.75
N GLU A 679 28.34 -23.45 -18.01
CA GLU A 679 27.55 -23.32 -16.80
C GLU A 679 28.24 -22.38 -15.80
N GLY A 680 27.47 -21.44 -15.22
CA GLY A 680 27.99 -20.46 -14.27
C GLY A 680 28.50 -19.14 -14.86
N ARG A 681 28.60 -19.00 -16.19
CA ARG A 681 28.96 -17.73 -16.87
C ARG A 681 27.76 -16.95 -17.41
N PHE A 682 26.58 -17.54 -17.39
CA PHE A 682 25.37 -16.95 -17.94
C PHE A 682 24.13 -17.29 -17.11
N THR A 683 23.08 -16.51 -17.33
CA THR A 683 21.72 -16.76 -16.85
C THR A 683 20.74 -16.52 -18.00
N ILE A 684 19.57 -17.16 -17.96
CA ILE A 684 18.57 -17.08 -19.05
C ILE A 684 17.23 -16.67 -18.44
N TYR A 685 16.56 -15.72 -19.10
CA TYR A 685 15.23 -15.23 -18.72
C TYR A 685 14.34 -15.20 -19.96
N LEU A 686 13.14 -15.78 -19.87
CA LEU A 686 12.17 -15.85 -20.96
C LEU A 686 10.92 -15.07 -20.58
N HIS A 687 10.56 -14.08 -21.40
CA HIS A 687 9.25 -13.44 -21.36
C HIS A 687 8.43 -13.88 -22.57
N THR A 688 7.37 -14.63 -22.34
CA THR A 688 6.51 -15.23 -23.38
C THR A 688 5.08 -14.71 -23.28
N LEU A 689 4.20 -15.06 -24.22
CA LEU A 689 2.77 -14.83 -24.02
C LEU A 689 2.29 -15.56 -22.75
N PRO A 690 1.44 -14.94 -21.89
CA PRO A 690 1.00 -15.55 -20.64
C PRO A 690 0.26 -16.89 -20.82
N GLN A 691 -0.43 -17.04 -21.96
CA GLN A 691 -1.18 -18.24 -22.33
C GLN A 691 -0.30 -19.38 -22.89
N TYR A 692 1.01 -19.15 -23.06
CA TYR A 692 1.95 -20.16 -23.52
C TYR A 692 2.61 -20.84 -22.31
N ASP A 693 2.25 -22.09 -22.05
CA ASP A 693 2.62 -22.87 -20.86
C ASP A 693 3.51 -24.09 -21.14
N ASN A 694 3.92 -24.28 -22.39
CA ASN A 694 4.85 -25.35 -22.77
C ASN A 694 6.25 -25.11 -22.20
N GLU A 695 6.60 -25.85 -21.16
CA GLU A 695 7.92 -25.90 -20.55
C GLU A 695 8.83 -26.89 -21.33
N PRO A 696 10.10 -26.52 -21.64
CA PRO A 696 11.07 -27.44 -22.24
C PRO A 696 11.42 -28.63 -21.32
N ASP A 697 12.08 -29.65 -21.87
CA ASP A 697 12.62 -30.77 -21.09
C ASP A 697 13.62 -30.30 -20.03
N GLU A 698 13.72 -31.02 -18.91
CA GLU A 698 14.61 -30.66 -17.79
C GLU A 698 16.09 -30.57 -18.18
N SER A 699 16.48 -31.26 -19.26
CA SER A 699 17.83 -31.22 -19.83
C SER A 699 18.13 -29.94 -20.63
N SER A 700 17.11 -29.19 -21.02
CA SER A 700 17.27 -27.95 -21.79
C SER A 700 17.76 -26.81 -20.88
N VAL A 701 18.67 -26.00 -21.40
CA VAL A 701 19.14 -24.77 -20.71
C VAL A 701 18.00 -23.76 -20.47
N PHE A 702 16.89 -23.90 -21.20
CA PHE A 702 15.69 -23.08 -21.09
C PHE A 702 14.67 -23.57 -20.06
N TYR A 703 14.89 -24.73 -19.43
CA TYR A 703 13.99 -25.26 -18.41
C TYR A 703 13.86 -24.33 -17.19
N LYS A 704 12.62 -24.03 -16.81
CA LYS A 704 12.26 -23.14 -15.69
C LYS A 704 12.89 -21.75 -15.79
N ARG A 705 13.09 -21.26 -17.02
CA ARG A 705 13.65 -19.92 -17.28
C ARG A 705 12.60 -18.84 -17.54
N ARG A 706 11.31 -19.20 -17.50
CA ARG A 706 10.20 -18.27 -17.71
C ARG A 706 10.00 -17.35 -16.49
N ILE A 707 9.93 -16.05 -16.73
CA ILE A 707 9.56 -15.05 -15.73
C ILE A 707 8.04 -14.81 -15.75
N PRO A 708 7.44 -14.28 -14.67
CA PRO A 708 6.05 -13.84 -14.70
C PRO A 708 5.83 -12.86 -15.86
N SER A 709 5.07 -13.26 -16.88
CA SER A 709 4.95 -12.51 -18.15
C SER A 709 3.58 -11.87 -18.31
N LYS A 710 3.49 -10.75 -19.05
CA LYS A 710 2.24 -10.03 -19.36
C LYS A 710 2.05 -9.88 -20.87
N LEU A 711 0.84 -9.51 -21.31
CA LEU A 711 0.59 -9.28 -22.75
C LEU A 711 1.39 -8.07 -23.27
N VAL A 712 2.02 -8.25 -24.44
CA VAL A 712 2.88 -7.25 -25.08
C VAL A 712 2.30 -6.81 -26.41
N GLN A 713 2.29 -5.50 -26.65
CA GLN A 713 1.85 -4.91 -27.92
C GLN A 713 2.98 -4.05 -28.51
N TRP A 714 3.26 -4.25 -29.80
CA TRP A 714 4.28 -3.49 -30.52
C TRP A 714 3.97 -1.99 -30.54
N GLY A 715 5.00 -1.16 -30.35
CA GLY A 715 4.89 0.30 -30.37
C GLY A 715 4.28 0.95 -29.12
N LYS A 716 3.78 0.17 -28.16
CA LYS A 716 3.14 0.66 -26.93
C LYS A 716 4.03 0.50 -25.70
N SER A 717 3.63 1.10 -24.59
CA SER A 717 4.32 0.99 -23.29
C SER A 717 4.49 -0.46 -22.83
N THR A 718 3.55 -1.35 -23.17
CA THR A 718 3.63 -2.77 -22.77
C THR A 718 4.84 -3.51 -23.33
N MET A 719 5.44 -3.02 -24.43
CA MET A 719 6.73 -3.51 -24.93
C MET A 719 7.85 -3.17 -23.95
N ILE A 720 7.95 -1.90 -23.56
CA ILE A 720 8.94 -1.45 -22.57
C ILE A 720 8.68 -2.08 -21.20
N ASP A 721 7.43 -2.28 -20.80
CA ASP A 721 7.08 -2.99 -19.55
C ASP A 721 7.69 -4.40 -19.54
N ALA A 722 7.66 -5.13 -20.65
CA ALA A 722 8.25 -6.46 -20.75
C ALA A 722 9.79 -6.43 -20.74
N GLU A 723 10.41 -5.46 -21.42
CA GLU A 723 11.87 -5.26 -21.41
C GLU A 723 12.37 -4.93 -20.00
N ARG A 724 11.71 -3.99 -19.31
CA ARG A 724 12.03 -3.65 -17.92
C ARG A 724 11.81 -4.83 -17.00
N ARG A 725 10.77 -5.66 -17.23
CA ARG A 725 10.49 -6.84 -16.41
C ARG A 725 11.55 -7.93 -16.55
N LEU A 726 12.04 -8.15 -17.77
CA LEU A 726 13.19 -9.01 -18.03
C LEU A 726 14.43 -8.50 -17.31
N LEU A 727 14.75 -7.21 -17.45
CA LEU A 727 15.87 -6.56 -16.75
C LEU A 727 15.76 -6.70 -15.24
N ALA A 728 14.60 -6.40 -14.67
CA ALA A 728 14.40 -6.43 -13.24
C ALA A 728 14.53 -7.85 -12.66
N ASN A 729 13.96 -8.86 -13.33
CA ASN A 729 14.18 -10.27 -12.95
C ASN A 729 15.65 -10.67 -13.04
N ALA A 730 16.36 -10.19 -14.06
CA ALA A 730 17.78 -10.47 -14.21
C ALA A 730 18.64 -9.78 -13.14
N LEU A 731 18.26 -8.57 -12.71
CA LEU A 731 18.98 -7.81 -11.68
C LEU A 731 18.88 -8.43 -10.29
N LEU A 732 17.84 -9.23 -10.01
CA LEU A 732 17.70 -9.98 -8.75
C LEU A 732 18.82 -11.00 -8.54
N ASP A 733 19.48 -11.48 -9.61
CA ASP A 733 20.72 -12.23 -9.48
C ASP A 733 21.89 -11.23 -9.42
N PHE A 734 22.46 -11.08 -8.23
CA PHE A 734 23.60 -10.19 -7.99
C PHE A 734 24.85 -10.62 -8.73
N THR A 735 24.92 -11.82 -9.32
CA THR A 735 26.07 -12.25 -10.14
C THR A 735 26.00 -11.77 -11.59
N ASN A 736 24.83 -11.29 -12.05
CA ASN A 736 24.68 -10.72 -13.39
C ASN A 736 25.28 -9.32 -13.47
N GLU A 737 26.19 -9.12 -14.42
CA GLU A 737 26.86 -7.83 -14.67
C GLU A 737 26.51 -7.23 -16.03
N ARG A 738 26.06 -8.08 -16.97
CA ARG A 738 25.74 -7.70 -18.35
C ARG A 738 24.38 -8.25 -18.72
N PHE A 739 23.57 -7.46 -19.42
CA PHE A 739 22.16 -7.76 -19.69
C PHE A 739 21.89 -7.61 -21.17
N VAL A 740 21.67 -8.72 -21.88
CA VAL A 740 21.48 -8.76 -23.33
C VAL A 740 20.02 -9.06 -23.66
N LEU A 741 19.36 -8.14 -24.36
CA LEU A 741 17.98 -8.34 -24.84
C LEU A 741 17.98 -8.97 -26.24
N LEU A 742 17.24 -10.08 -26.40
CA LEU A 742 17.17 -10.87 -27.63
C LEU A 742 15.73 -11.20 -28.02
N SER A 743 15.51 -11.42 -29.32
CA SER A 743 14.23 -11.93 -29.86
C SER A 743 14.33 -13.41 -30.20
N GLU A 744 13.20 -14.05 -30.45
CA GLU A 744 13.10 -15.43 -30.95
C GLU A 744 13.75 -15.65 -32.33
N THR A 745 14.09 -14.56 -33.04
CA THR A 745 14.72 -14.56 -34.37
C THR A 745 16.20 -14.17 -34.34
N CYS A 746 16.79 -14.07 -33.14
CA CYS A 746 18.21 -13.75 -32.97
C CYS A 746 19.07 -15.02 -33.04
N ILE A 747 20.30 -14.86 -33.54
CA ILE A 747 21.36 -15.88 -33.55
C ILE A 747 22.66 -15.29 -32.97
N PRO A 748 23.47 -16.09 -32.25
CA PRO A 748 24.82 -15.70 -31.89
C PRO A 748 25.77 -15.85 -33.10
N LEU A 749 26.67 -14.88 -33.28
CA LEU A 749 27.63 -14.86 -34.39
C LEU A 749 29.00 -15.45 -34.00
N PHE A 750 29.29 -15.47 -32.70
CA PHE A 750 30.53 -15.97 -32.09
C PHE A 750 30.19 -16.97 -30.99
N ASN A 751 31.17 -17.75 -30.53
CA ASN A 751 30.98 -18.62 -29.37
C ASN A 751 30.81 -17.82 -28.07
N LEU A 752 30.26 -18.47 -27.03
CA LEU A 752 29.96 -17.81 -25.78
C LEU A 752 31.22 -17.28 -25.08
N SER A 753 32.37 -17.96 -25.17
CA SER A 753 33.61 -17.45 -24.57
C SER A 753 34.03 -16.11 -25.16
N THR A 754 33.91 -15.93 -26.48
CA THR A 754 34.21 -14.67 -27.16
C THR A 754 33.22 -13.58 -26.75
N ILE A 755 31.92 -13.87 -26.78
CA ILE A 755 30.87 -12.91 -26.40
C ILE A 755 30.99 -12.52 -24.93
N TYR A 756 31.22 -13.48 -24.05
CA TYR A 756 31.39 -13.26 -22.61
C TYR A 756 32.57 -12.34 -22.32
N ASN A 757 33.75 -12.65 -22.87
CA ASN A 757 34.94 -11.82 -22.67
C ASN A 757 34.75 -10.41 -23.24
N TYR A 758 34.13 -10.30 -24.42
CA TYR A 758 33.82 -9.01 -25.04
C TYR A 758 32.90 -8.15 -24.16
N LEU A 759 31.87 -8.74 -23.57
CA LEU A 759 30.91 -7.99 -22.75
C LEU A 759 31.48 -7.67 -21.37
N ILE A 760 32.07 -8.65 -20.67
CA ILE A 760 32.59 -8.46 -19.31
C ILE A 760 33.72 -7.42 -19.28
N ASN A 761 34.60 -7.42 -20.28
CA ASN A 761 35.74 -6.49 -20.35
C ASN A 761 35.39 -5.15 -21.01
N SER A 762 34.14 -4.91 -21.40
CA SER A 762 33.74 -3.64 -22.02
C SER A 762 33.65 -2.51 -20.98
N ASP A 763 34.12 -1.30 -21.27
CA ASP A 763 33.90 -0.16 -20.37
C ASP A 763 32.52 0.48 -20.55
N GLN A 764 31.82 0.13 -21.63
CA GLN A 764 30.55 0.72 -22.04
C GLN A 764 29.45 -0.32 -22.22
N SER A 765 28.21 0.16 -22.24
CA SER A 765 27.01 -0.56 -22.68
C SER A 765 26.77 -0.37 -24.18
N PHE A 766 26.06 -1.31 -24.80
CA PHE A 766 25.75 -1.27 -26.24
C PHE A 766 24.28 -0.98 -26.52
N LEU A 767 23.93 0.31 -26.51
CA LEU A 767 22.62 0.82 -26.87
C LEU A 767 22.75 1.87 -27.98
N SER A 768 22.10 1.61 -29.13
CA SER A 768 22.16 2.51 -30.28
C SER A 768 21.40 3.80 -30.01
N THR A 769 22.05 4.95 -30.19
CA THR A 769 21.43 6.27 -30.04
C THR A 769 21.84 7.20 -31.17
N PHE A 770 20.86 7.85 -31.80
CA PHE A 770 21.11 8.89 -32.80
C PHE A 770 19.92 9.86 -32.87
N ASP A 771 20.18 11.06 -33.37
CA ASP A 771 19.14 12.04 -33.65
C ASP A 771 18.75 11.94 -35.13
N ASP A 772 17.50 11.56 -35.40
CA ASP A 772 16.98 11.38 -36.75
C ASP A 772 16.10 12.58 -37.12
N PRO A 773 16.54 13.48 -38.02
CA PRO A 773 15.79 14.69 -38.35
C PRO A 773 14.53 14.41 -39.19
N ARG A 774 14.35 13.19 -39.69
CA ARG A 774 13.21 12.83 -40.56
C ARG A 774 11.92 12.69 -39.78
N ARG A 775 10.79 12.57 -40.49
CA ARG A 775 9.45 12.33 -39.90
C ARG A 775 9.41 11.10 -38.98
N MET A 776 10.22 10.08 -39.28
CA MET A 776 10.31 8.83 -38.51
C MET A 776 11.18 8.92 -37.25
N GLY A 777 11.81 10.09 -37.00
CA GLY A 777 12.60 10.41 -35.83
C GLY A 777 11.98 11.56 -35.05
N ARG A 778 12.49 12.78 -35.24
CA ARG A 778 11.97 14.02 -34.63
C ARG A 778 10.50 14.27 -34.91
N GLY A 779 9.97 13.85 -36.06
CA GLY A 779 8.54 13.98 -36.38
C GLY A 779 7.60 13.13 -35.51
N ARG A 780 8.13 12.18 -34.74
CA ARG A 780 7.38 11.38 -33.76
C ARG A 780 7.38 11.98 -32.35
N TYR A 781 8.15 13.03 -32.11
CA TYR A 781 8.19 13.70 -30.81
C TYR A 781 6.86 14.39 -30.50
N ASN A 782 6.35 14.20 -29.28
CA ASN A 782 5.17 14.87 -28.79
C ASN A 782 5.55 16.09 -27.95
N LYS A 783 5.16 17.30 -28.37
CA LYS A 783 5.46 18.55 -27.65
C LYS A 783 4.95 18.57 -26.20
N ARG A 784 3.92 17.76 -25.88
CA ARG A 784 3.41 17.60 -24.50
C ARG A 784 4.38 16.89 -23.56
N MET A 785 5.45 16.28 -24.08
CA MET A 785 6.51 15.70 -23.26
C MET A 785 7.44 16.78 -22.66
N GLY A 786 7.39 18.01 -23.17
CA GLY A 786 8.07 19.16 -22.57
C GLY A 786 7.33 19.67 -21.32
N PRO A 787 8.04 20.23 -20.32
CA PRO A 787 9.47 20.55 -20.35
C PRO A 787 10.41 19.38 -19.99
N THR A 788 9.89 18.28 -19.48
CA THR A 788 10.68 17.16 -18.94
C THR A 788 11.56 16.49 -19.98
N ILE A 789 11.03 16.26 -21.19
CA ILE A 789 11.78 15.78 -22.35
C ILE A 789 11.62 16.80 -23.47
N LYS A 790 12.69 17.52 -23.77
CA LYS A 790 12.73 18.49 -24.88
C LYS A 790 13.01 17.77 -26.19
N LEU A 791 12.66 18.40 -27.31
CA LEU A 791 13.03 17.89 -28.63
C LEU A 791 14.55 17.70 -28.79
N SER A 792 15.36 18.54 -28.14
CA SER A 792 16.83 18.41 -28.10
C SER A 792 17.32 17.12 -27.44
N ASP A 793 16.52 16.55 -26.55
CA ASP A 793 16.82 15.34 -25.80
C ASP A 793 16.37 14.08 -26.57
N TRP A 794 15.45 14.25 -27.53
CA TRP A 794 14.82 13.16 -28.26
C TRP A 794 15.82 12.37 -29.09
N ARG A 795 15.92 11.06 -28.85
CA ARG A 795 16.78 10.16 -29.61
C ARG A 795 16.00 8.97 -30.14
N LYS A 796 16.53 8.38 -31.20
CA LYS A 796 16.07 7.14 -31.81
C LYS A 796 17.15 6.08 -31.68
N GLY A 797 16.74 4.81 -31.60
CA GLY A 797 17.66 3.70 -31.47
C GLY A 797 17.03 2.35 -31.80
N SER A 798 17.86 1.31 -31.69
CA SER A 798 17.42 -0.09 -31.73
C SER A 798 16.74 -0.45 -30.42
N GLN A 799 15.63 -1.19 -30.49
CA GLN A 799 15.02 -1.87 -29.34
C GLN A 799 16.00 -2.85 -28.67
N TRP A 800 16.85 -3.52 -29.47
CA TRP A 800 17.77 -4.54 -28.99
C TRP A 800 19.06 -3.88 -28.49
N PHE A 801 19.33 -4.08 -27.20
CA PHE A 801 20.46 -3.48 -26.48
C PHE A 801 21.21 -4.52 -25.65
N GLU A 802 22.42 -4.15 -25.27
CA GLU A 802 23.08 -4.67 -24.08
C GLU A 802 23.32 -3.52 -23.10
N ALA A 803 23.21 -3.83 -21.80
CA ALA A 803 23.48 -2.90 -20.71
C ALA A 803 24.41 -3.55 -19.67
N ASN A 804 25.34 -2.76 -19.14
CA ASN A 804 26.01 -3.09 -17.89
C ASN A 804 25.04 -2.93 -16.70
N ARG A 805 25.44 -3.44 -15.52
CA ARG A 805 24.59 -3.40 -14.32
C ARG A 805 24.17 -1.99 -13.91
N GLU A 806 25.06 -1.01 -14.01
CA GLU A 806 24.78 0.39 -13.67
C GLU A 806 23.68 0.99 -14.58
N LEU A 807 23.79 0.77 -15.89
CA LEU A 807 22.77 1.21 -16.84
C LEU A 807 21.45 0.45 -16.64
N ALA A 808 21.51 -0.86 -16.39
CA ALA A 808 20.32 -1.66 -16.10
C ALA A 808 19.58 -1.14 -14.86
N LEU A 809 20.30 -0.81 -13.78
CA LEU A 809 19.74 -0.20 -12.57
C LEU A 809 19.09 1.16 -12.87
N THR A 810 19.72 1.98 -13.71
CA THR A 810 19.17 3.27 -14.17
C THR A 810 17.84 3.07 -14.91
N ILE A 811 17.76 2.09 -15.80
CA ILE A 811 16.55 1.79 -16.58
C ILE A 811 15.40 1.31 -15.69
N VAL A 812 15.66 0.39 -14.75
CA VAL A 812 14.58 -0.13 -13.88
C VAL A 812 14.13 0.90 -12.84
N SER A 813 15.02 1.79 -12.41
CA SER A 813 14.74 2.83 -11.43
C SER A 813 14.06 4.08 -12.02
N ASP A 814 13.99 4.20 -13.35
CA ASP A 814 13.38 5.36 -13.99
C ASP A 814 11.85 5.37 -13.82
N VAL A 815 11.39 6.33 -13.02
CA VAL A 815 9.98 6.66 -12.82
C VAL A 815 9.60 7.99 -13.49
N THR A 816 10.58 8.82 -13.83
CA THR A 816 10.38 10.18 -14.34
C THR A 816 10.20 10.20 -15.85
N TYR A 817 11.13 9.65 -16.62
CA TYR A 817 11.05 9.69 -18.08
C TYR A 817 10.11 8.62 -18.60
N TYR A 818 10.12 7.44 -17.97
CA TYR A 818 9.19 6.36 -18.30
C TYR A 818 7.73 6.81 -18.24
N SER A 819 7.33 7.52 -17.18
CA SER A 819 5.95 8.01 -17.02
C SER A 819 5.57 9.03 -18.11
N VAL A 820 6.47 9.94 -18.47
CA VAL A 820 6.27 10.89 -19.58
C VAL A 820 6.08 10.17 -20.91
N PHE A 821 6.94 9.19 -21.22
CA PHE A 821 6.79 8.38 -22.42
C PHE A 821 5.47 7.58 -22.39
N ARG A 822 5.16 6.90 -21.28
CA ARG A 822 3.93 6.11 -21.13
C ARG A 822 2.66 6.95 -21.35
N ASN A 823 2.65 8.18 -20.86
CA ASN A 823 1.48 9.06 -20.91
C ASN A 823 1.33 9.80 -22.25
N HIS A 824 2.43 10.07 -22.96
CA HIS A 824 2.42 10.98 -24.12
C HIS A 824 2.94 10.36 -25.44
N CYS A 825 3.62 9.21 -25.40
CA CYS A 825 4.07 8.50 -26.59
C CYS A 825 2.96 7.58 -27.12
N MET A 826 2.03 8.17 -27.85
CA MET A 826 1.01 7.44 -28.61
C MET A 826 1.33 7.54 -30.11
N PRO A 827 0.86 6.59 -30.95
CA PRO A 827 1.08 6.66 -32.39
C PRO A 827 0.83 8.07 -32.94
N PRO A 828 1.77 8.65 -33.71
CA PRO A 828 2.87 8.00 -34.42
C PRO A 828 4.16 7.74 -33.61
N CYS A 829 4.17 8.01 -32.30
CA CYS A 829 5.29 7.70 -31.40
C CYS A 829 5.33 6.21 -31.02
N TYR A 830 6.54 5.63 -31.02
CA TYR A 830 6.80 4.24 -30.61
C TYR A 830 7.84 4.21 -29.50
N MET A 831 7.47 3.68 -28.33
CA MET A 831 8.34 3.74 -27.15
C MET A 831 9.60 2.87 -27.28
N ASP A 832 9.50 1.70 -27.93
CA ASP A 832 10.60 0.76 -28.17
C ASP A 832 11.72 1.33 -29.06
N GLU A 833 11.45 2.39 -29.83
CA GLU A 833 12.45 3.07 -30.65
C GLU A 833 13.07 4.30 -29.96
N HIS A 834 12.42 4.85 -28.93
CA HIS A 834 12.72 6.21 -28.46
C HIS A 834 12.96 6.35 -26.96
N TYR A 835 12.36 5.50 -26.11
CA TYR A 835 12.44 5.63 -24.65
C TYR A 835 13.87 5.45 -24.14
N LEU A 836 14.46 4.27 -24.30
CA LEU A 836 15.81 3.98 -23.80
C LEU A 836 16.88 4.87 -24.45
N PRO A 837 16.88 5.11 -25.78
CA PRO A 837 17.84 6.03 -26.39
C PRO A 837 17.80 7.45 -25.81
N THR A 838 16.59 7.96 -25.53
CA THR A 838 16.40 9.29 -24.94
C THR A 838 16.84 9.31 -23.49
N LEU A 839 16.45 8.30 -22.69
CA LEU A 839 16.82 8.19 -21.28
C LEU A 839 18.35 8.18 -21.11
N VAL A 840 19.03 7.29 -21.82
CA VAL A 840 20.49 7.10 -21.67
C VAL A 840 21.25 8.33 -22.11
N THR A 841 20.87 8.95 -23.22
CA THR A 841 21.52 10.18 -23.70
C THR A 841 21.33 11.33 -22.71
N LYS A 842 20.20 11.37 -22.02
CA LYS A 842 19.87 12.46 -21.08
C LYS A 842 20.50 12.28 -19.70
N ILE A 843 20.62 11.05 -19.22
CA ILE A 843 21.00 10.77 -17.82
C ILE A 843 22.41 10.19 -17.70
N CYS A 844 22.81 9.29 -18.60
CA CYS A 844 24.07 8.57 -18.49
C CYS A 844 24.77 8.41 -19.86
N PRO A 845 25.05 9.52 -20.58
CA PRO A 845 25.63 9.46 -21.92
C PRO A 845 27.01 8.78 -21.95
N ASN A 846 27.76 8.84 -20.84
CA ASN A 846 29.10 8.25 -20.73
C ASN A 846 29.08 6.72 -20.62
N LEU A 847 27.95 6.11 -20.24
CA LEU A 847 27.82 4.66 -20.05
C LEU A 847 27.53 3.90 -21.35
N THR A 848 27.32 4.58 -22.48
CA THR A 848 26.95 3.95 -23.75
C THR A 848 27.96 4.23 -24.86
N SER A 849 28.17 3.22 -25.69
CA SER A 849 28.93 3.31 -26.94
C SER A 849 28.14 3.93 -28.10
N THR A 850 26.86 4.26 -27.90
CA THR A 850 25.91 4.76 -28.91
C THR A 850 25.66 3.84 -30.11
N ARG A 851 26.13 2.58 -30.03
CA ARG A 851 25.93 1.53 -31.06
C ARG A 851 25.25 0.30 -30.48
N THR A 852 24.71 -0.54 -31.36
CA THR A 852 24.14 -1.86 -31.00
C THR A 852 25.08 -2.98 -31.38
N ILE A 853 25.10 -4.04 -30.57
CA ILE A 853 25.77 -5.31 -30.87
C ILE A 853 24.88 -6.30 -31.66
N THR A 854 23.68 -5.89 -32.05
CA THR A 854 22.76 -6.71 -32.85
C THR A 854 22.69 -6.22 -34.29
N TRP A 855 23.20 -7.01 -35.22
CA TRP A 855 23.15 -6.71 -36.65
C TRP A 855 21.75 -6.94 -37.24
N THR A 856 21.29 -5.99 -38.05
CA THR A 856 20.04 -6.07 -38.82
C THR A 856 20.23 -5.45 -40.20
N ASP A 857 19.62 -6.05 -41.22
CA ASP A 857 19.66 -5.53 -42.58
C ASP A 857 18.41 -4.68 -42.88
N TRP A 858 18.64 -3.39 -43.12
CA TRP A 858 17.61 -2.40 -43.49
C TRP A 858 17.71 -1.94 -44.95
N SER A 859 18.58 -2.56 -45.76
CA SER A 859 18.84 -2.16 -47.16
C SER A 859 17.62 -2.20 -48.07
N GLY A 860 16.66 -3.10 -47.79
CA GLY A 860 15.42 -3.24 -48.57
C GLY A 860 14.42 -2.07 -48.42
N GLY A 861 14.63 -1.18 -47.45
CA GLY A 861 13.68 -0.11 -47.12
C GLY A 861 12.37 -0.61 -46.48
N GLY A 862 11.77 0.19 -45.60
CA GLY A 862 10.49 -0.13 -44.97
C GLY A 862 10.50 -0.06 -43.44
N SER A 863 9.40 -0.49 -42.81
CA SER A 863 9.18 -0.40 -41.36
C SER A 863 9.79 -1.56 -40.56
N HIS A 864 10.32 -2.59 -41.23
CA HIS A 864 10.93 -3.75 -40.60
C HIS A 864 12.21 -4.18 -41.35
N PRO A 865 13.22 -4.73 -40.64
CA PRO A 865 14.42 -5.25 -41.29
C PRO A 865 14.13 -6.52 -42.09
N ARG A 866 14.98 -6.81 -43.10
CA ARG A 866 14.89 -7.99 -43.97
C ARG A 866 14.86 -9.27 -43.13
N MET A 867 14.02 -10.21 -43.53
CA MET A 867 13.96 -11.55 -42.96
C MET A 867 14.79 -12.53 -43.79
N PHE A 868 15.69 -13.25 -43.13
CA PHE A 868 16.53 -14.29 -43.73
C PHE A 868 15.85 -15.65 -43.61
N ARG A 869 15.81 -16.40 -44.71
CA ARG A 869 15.25 -17.75 -44.80
C ARG A 869 16.37 -18.75 -45.10
N ARG A 870 16.02 -20.04 -45.15
CA ARG A 870 16.95 -21.15 -45.36
C ARG A 870 18.02 -20.90 -46.45
N GLY A 871 17.62 -20.34 -47.59
CA GLY A 871 18.53 -20.12 -48.73
C GLY A 871 19.51 -18.94 -48.54
N ASP A 872 19.23 -18.02 -47.64
CA ASP A 872 20.10 -16.87 -47.37
C ASP A 872 21.28 -17.24 -46.46
N VAL A 873 21.17 -18.32 -45.67
CA VAL A 873 22.16 -18.68 -44.66
C VAL A 873 23.28 -19.52 -45.25
N THR A 874 24.43 -18.88 -45.48
CA THR A 874 25.67 -19.51 -45.91
C THR A 874 26.83 -19.13 -44.98
N GLN A 875 27.93 -19.90 -45.00
CA GLN A 875 29.11 -19.59 -44.19
C GLN A 875 29.68 -18.21 -44.56
N GLY A 876 29.85 -17.93 -45.86
CA GLY A 876 30.36 -16.64 -46.33
C GLY A 876 29.46 -15.47 -45.96
N PHE A 877 28.14 -15.65 -45.94
CA PHE A 877 27.21 -14.64 -45.44
C PHE A 877 27.43 -14.33 -43.95
N LEU A 878 27.52 -15.36 -43.10
CA LEU A 878 27.75 -15.14 -41.66
C LEU A 878 29.13 -14.54 -41.37
N GLU A 879 30.16 -14.93 -42.13
CA GLU A 879 31.50 -14.32 -42.07
C GLU A 879 31.49 -12.85 -42.51
N SER A 880 30.69 -12.51 -43.52
CA SER A 880 30.51 -11.12 -43.95
C SER A 880 29.89 -10.25 -42.85
N ILE A 881 28.97 -10.80 -42.04
CA ILE A 881 28.40 -10.07 -40.89
C ILE A 881 29.45 -9.91 -39.78
N ARG A 882 30.27 -10.94 -39.53
CA ARG A 882 31.29 -10.94 -38.47
C ARG A 882 32.44 -9.97 -38.74
N ASN A 883 32.86 -9.83 -40.00
CA ASN A 883 34.07 -9.12 -40.38
C ASN A 883 33.84 -7.92 -41.31
N GLY A 884 32.58 -7.59 -41.63
CA GLY A 884 32.23 -6.60 -42.66
C GLY A 884 32.28 -5.14 -42.21
N SER A 885 32.56 -4.85 -40.94
CA SER A 885 32.54 -3.50 -40.39
C SER A 885 33.61 -3.31 -39.32
N ASN A 886 34.21 -2.12 -39.27
CA ASN A 886 35.07 -1.69 -38.18
C ASN A 886 34.30 -0.73 -37.26
N CYS A 887 34.59 -0.79 -35.96
CA CYS A 887 33.97 0.05 -34.94
C CYS A 887 34.92 0.23 -33.75
N THR A 888 34.56 1.14 -32.85
CA THR A 888 35.31 1.36 -31.62
C THR A 888 34.84 0.41 -30.50
N TYR A 889 35.80 -0.14 -29.78
CA TYR A 889 35.63 -0.96 -28.58
C TYR A 889 36.72 -0.57 -27.57
N ASN A 890 36.33 -0.12 -26.38
CA ASN A 890 37.25 0.40 -25.35
C ASN A 890 38.29 1.40 -25.87
N GLY A 891 37.87 2.30 -26.77
CA GLY A 891 38.74 3.31 -27.38
C GLY A 891 39.60 2.83 -28.55
N GLU A 892 39.66 1.52 -28.81
CA GLU A 892 40.44 0.94 -29.91
C GLU A 892 39.57 0.51 -31.09
N MET A 893 40.16 0.40 -32.28
CA MET A 893 39.47 -0.10 -33.46
C MET A 893 39.38 -1.63 -33.43
N SER A 894 38.16 -2.15 -33.57
CA SER A 894 37.85 -3.57 -33.56
C SER A 894 37.06 -3.96 -34.80
N THR A 895 37.26 -5.20 -35.25
CA THR A 895 36.48 -5.84 -36.32
C THR A 895 35.20 -6.51 -35.77
N ILE A 896 35.11 -6.70 -34.46
CA ILE A 896 33.94 -7.34 -33.81
C ILE A 896 32.94 -6.25 -33.40
N CYS A 897 32.02 -5.93 -34.31
CA CYS A 897 31.02 -4.87 -34.09
C CYS A 897 29.65 -5.38 -33.66
N HIS A 898 29.31 -6.59 -34.07
CA HIS A 898 28.03 -7.21 -33.76
C HIS A 898 28.27 -8.62 -33.22
N LEU A 899 27.66 -8.92 -32.08
CA LEU A 899 27.74 -10.24 -31.44
C LEU A 899 26.57 -11.13 -31.85
N PHE A 900 25.46 -10.51 -32.27
CA PHE A 900 24.22 -11.18 -32.63
C PHE A 900 23.71 -10.73 -33.99
N GLY A 901 23.06 -11.63 -34.73
CA GLY A 901 22.28 -11.31 -35.92
C GLY A 901 20.79 -11.48 -35.64
N ARG A 902 19.92 -10.67 -36.27
CA ARG A 902 18.47 -10.75 -36.05
C ARG A 902 17.69 -10.86 -37.37
N LYS A 903 16.44 -11.36 -37.27
CA LYS A 903 15.46 -11.63 -38.34
C LYS A 903 15.73 -12.92 -39.12
N PHE A 904 16.21 -13.94 -38.44
CA PHE A 904 16.34 -15.30 -38.99
C PHE A 904 15.03 -16.08 -38.80
N HIS A 905 14.44 -16.54 -39.91
CA HIS A 905 13.22 -17.34 -39.91
C HIS A 905 13.50 -18.75 -39.36
N PRO A 906 12.54 -19.46 -38.72
CA PRO A 906 12.73 -20.83 -38.23
C PRO A 906 13.33 -21.83 -39.23
N SER A 907 13.06 -21.64 -40.54
CA SER A 907 13.64 -22.47 -41.61
C SER A 907 15.17 -22.38 -41.74
N THR A 908 15.81 -21.43 -41.07
CA THR A 908 17.27 -21.27 -41.00
C THR A 908 17.93 -22.20 -39.99
N LEU A 909 17.19 -22.86 -39.09
CA LEU A 909 17.78 -23.67 -38.03
C LEU A 909 18.73 -24.76 -38.56
N GLN A 910 18.29 -25.52 -39.55
CA GLN A 910 19.09 -26.62 -40.11
C GLN A 910 20.41 -26.16 -40.75
N PRO A 911 20.45 -25.15 -41.65
CA PRO A 911 21.73 -24.65 -42.14
C PRO A 911 22.58 -24.01 -41.03
N LEU A 912 21.97 -23.33 -40.05
CA LEU A 912 22.70 -22.78 -38.90
C LEU A 912 23.38 -23.89 -38.08
N LEU A 913 22.68 -24.97 -37.75
CA LEU A 913 23.26 -26.11 -37.01
C LEU A 913 24.40 -26.79 -37.77
N LYS A 914 24.37 -26.78 -39.11
CA LYS A 914 25.47 -27.30 -39.94
C LYS A 914 26.71 -26.40 -39.91
N ILE A 915 26.53 -25.08 -39.84
CA ILE A 915 27.63 -24.10 -39.94
C ILE A 915 28.19 -23.74 -38.55
N ALA A 916 27.35 -23.73 -37.53
CA ALA A 916 27.67 -23.22 -36.20
C ALA A 916 28.80 -23.95 -35.45
N PRO A 917 29.01 -25.29 -35.56
CA PRO A 917 30.18 -25.94 -34.96
C PRO A 917 31.50 -25.30 -35.43
N LYS A 918 31.63 -25.03 -36.73
CA LYS A 918 32.78 -24.33 -37.30
C LYS A 918 32.87 -22.88 -36.83
N LEU A 919 31.75 -22.15 -36.77
CA LEU A 919 31.73 -20.76 -36.30
C LEU A 919 32.08 -20.61 -34.83
N PHE A 920 31.74 -21.60 -34.01
CA PHE A 920 31.99 -21.61 -32.57
C PHE A 920 33.34 -22.25 -32.21
N GLY A 921 34.04 -22.85 -33.16
CA GLY A 921 35.30 -23.55 -32.92
C GLY A 921 35.12 -24.85 -32.14
N LEU A 922 33.95 -25.50 -32.29
CA LEU A 922 33.71 -26.83 -31.74
C LEU A 922 34.36 -27.84 -32.69
N SER A 923 35.28 -28.66 -32.17
CA SER A 923 35.86 -29.78 -32.93
C SER A 923 34.74 -30.68 -33.49
N PRO A 924 34.85 -31.15 -34.75
CA PRO A 924 33.82 -31.97 -35.38
C PRO A 924 33.44 -33.23 -34.60
#